data_AF-A0A4R8QY69-F1
#
_entry.id   AF-A0A4R8QY69-F1
#
_cell.length_a   1.000
_cell.length_b   1.000
_cell.length_c   1.000
_cell.angle_alpha   90.00
_cell.angle_beta   90.00
_cell.angle_gamma   90.00
#
_symmetry.space_group_name_H-M   'P 1'
#
loop_
_entity.id
_entity.type
_entity.pdbx_description
1 polymer ?
#
loop_
_entity_poly.entity_id
_entity_poly.type
_entity_poly.pdbx_seq_one_letter_code
_entity_poly.pdbx_strand_id
1 'polypeptide(L)'
;MELDSKASTVYEGAVGSVKSFSPLLVEDDDERPPRRRTQRPFRERFLGLLRFWPRWRQLLTDKETRTTLRQRWVRRGRRLCDDLADRREWRDALLAAWTDIRHFSCLGLLAWTAVLAWVGVLVWMSVYIPQDSLFRSYSACHPDGNFDIIGNSYNMWGASGVFQVTMAWGAMSFANAKFVDVAWDVLFGRCGQALLAWISWSVFSDYVTTSIEVSPVSYETFWAMFLQDSPTAWSTWYLVRDFSRSHGLRSRAVMVFMVAVAVFVLLFPTLGGAMSGYQANNAAYVNTDQGQMIKFSELKMLAYVIHDGWRVNLTGNHPVYFADATGQEEIVYESAYGYTPEFWCSSYSQYYYTPRENSSVTTPCELQRNTSNYVKEYGFFGLTDTPSTWMNQSLAAPALNISAFYLPGAWYIAERYYGWDWTDPRTNTTPFAYQSKAAYFWETGNRTFSLPYIAASGTCQPVSEVATDADSEPARQTYQWGFSFVQLFAMMITLVVWTVGMSALWLKSHMTMRMRGRSDKPKGFKGVLELAAAIRRELEETNPDDLSHKQLSAEIRKTLRGGAIRLEGAGSPETYGLLRGFRGWIVERVWWAVGFAVSFTLAFFVGDSRGSGLYLFVMAGALFLAMLVGRSTKSRAIVFLGGYILGTIIFFSVWGSLLASYS
;
A
#
# COMPACT_ATOMS: atom_id res chain seq x y z
N MET A 1 -2.40 1.36 88.38
CA MET A 1 -3.33 0.22 88.33
C MET A 1 -2.70 -0.77 87.37
N GLU A 2 -2.13 -1.84 87.96
CA GLU A 2 -1.37 -2.98 87.37
C GLU A 2 -0.15 -2.65 86.46
N LEU A 3 1.13 -2.83 86.87
CA LEU A 3 1.90 -4.07 87.17
C LEU A 3 1.84 -5.06 85.98
N ASP A 4 2.91 -5.61 85.40
CA ASP A 4 4.19 -6.01 85.97
C ASP A 4 5.23 -6.41 84.88
N SER A 5 6.49 -6.02 85.09
CA SER A 5 7.69 -6.89 85.15
C SER A 5 8.13 -7.81 83.99
N LYS A 6 9.31 -7.52 83.42
CA LYS A 6 10.56 -8.24 83.78
C LYS A 6 11.81 -7.55 83.25
N ALA A 7 12.79 -7.46 84.14
CA ALA A 7 14.09 -6.80 83.98
C ALA A 7 15.23 -7.81 83.75
N SER A 8 16.43 -7.25 83.52
CA SER A 8 17.78 -7.85 83.67
C SER A 8 18.24 -8.77 82.54
N THR A 9 19.49 -8.85 82.11
CA THR A 9 20.80 -8.20 82.36
C THR A 9 21.76 -8.89 81.37
N VAL A 10 22.91 -8.28 81.05
CA VAL A 10 24.27 -8.90 81.03
C VAL A 10 25.18 -8.23 79.99
N TYR A 11 26.40 -8.01 80.48
CA TYR A 11 27.57 -7.29 80.00
C TYR A 11 28.36 -7.98 78.85
N GLU A 12 29.28 -7.18 78.29
CA GLU A 12 30.65 -7.52 77.84
C GLU A 12 30.90 -8.20 76.48
N GLY A 13 31.55 -7.43 75.59
CA GLY A 13 32.96 -7.64 75.26
C GLY A 13 33.33 -8.69 74.22
N ALA A 14 33.85 -8.24 73.06
CA ALA A 14 34.97 -8.91 72.40
C ALA A 14 35.67 -7.98 71.39
N VAL A 15 36.96 -7.79 71.65
CA VAL A 15 37.97 -7.06 70.88
C VAL A 15 38.57 -7.98 69.80
N GLY A 16 38.83 -7.41 68.62
CA GLY A 16 40.04 -7.65 67.81
C GLY A 16 40.12 -8.89 66.91
N SER A 17 40.45 -8.68 65.63
CA SER A 17 41.73 -9.12 65.06
C SER A 17 41.87 -8.75 63.57
N VAL A 18 42.98 -8.08 63.28
CA VAL A 18 43.51 -7.70 61.97
C VAL A 18 44.30 -8.88 61.38
N LYS A 19 44.12 -9.18 60.08
CA LYS A 19 45.16 -9.71 59.17
C LYS A 19 44.86 -9.18 57.76
N SER A 20 45.60 -8.17 57.28
CA SER A 20 46.89 -8.29 56.56
C SER A 20 46.70 -8.78 55.12
N PHE A 21 46.79 -7.86 54.16
CA PHE A 21 47.35 -8.12 52.84
C PHE A 21 48.28 -6.97 52.46
N SER A 22 49.57 -7.28 52.43
CA SER A 22 50.65 -6.45 51.89
C SER A 22 50.85 -6.75 50.39
N PRO A 23 51.57 -5.88 49.67
CA PRO A 23 51.37 -5.58 48.25
C PRO A 23 52.26 -6.42 47.35
N LEU A 24 51.85 -6.63 46.10
CA LEU A 24 52.73 -7.19 45.06
C LEU A 24 52.47 -6.51 43.71
N LEU A 25 53.48 -5.73 43.33
CA LEU A 25 54.10 -5.58 42.02
C LEU A 25 53.29 -4.92 40.89
N VAL A 26 53.67 -3.67 40.67
CA VAL A 26 53.82 -3.03 39.37
C VAL A 26 54.70 -3.92 38.48
N GLU A 27 54.18 -4.31 37.33
CA GLU A 27 54.96 -4.82 36.20
C GLU A 27 54.60 -3.95 35.00
N ASP A 28 55.59 -3.20 34.54
CA ASP A 28 55.58 -2.40 33.31
C ASP A 28 55.40 -3.34 32.10
N ASP A 29 54.47 -3.01 31.21
CA ASP A 29 54.37 -3.63 29.89
C ASP A 29 54.25 -2.54 28.81
N ASP A 30 55.43 -2.21 28.31
CA ASP A 30 55.83 -1.80 26.96
C ASP A 30 54.87 -1.01 26.05
N GLU A 31 55.41 0.13 25.63
CA GLU A 31 55.00 0.96 24.50
C GLU A 31 54.66 0.14 23.23
N ARG A 32 53.47 0.36 22.67
CA ARG A 32 53.20 0.10 21.24
C ARG A 32 52.74 1.37 20.54
N PRO A 33 53.29 1.70 19.36
CA PRO A 33 53.08 2.98 18.71
C PRO A 33 51.67 3.11 18.10
N PRO A 34 51.18 4.34 17.87
CA PRO A 34 49.83 4.56 17.38
C PRO A 34 49.70 4.10 15.92
N ARG A 35 48.78 3.15 15.66
CA ARG A 35 48.42 2.76 14.30
C ARG A 35 47.73 3.93 13.57
N ARG A 36 48.46 4.57 12.67
CA ARG A 36 47.94 5.50 11.64
C ARG A 36 46.77 4.85 10.88
N ARG A 37 45.60 5.48 10.94
CA ARG A 37 44.43 5.17 10.09
C ARG A 37 44.69 5.72 8.69
N THR A 38 45.18 4.88 7.77
CA THR A 38 45.12 5.18 6.34
C THR A 38 43.69 4.93 5.84
N GLN A 39 43.01 5.99 5.39
CA GLN A 39 41.79 5.90 4.57
C GLN A 39 42.11 5.13 3.29
N ARG A 40 41.38 4.03 3.02
CA ARG A 40 41.38 3.37 1.71
C ARG A 40 40.09 3.70 0.96
N PRO A 41 40.16 3.92 -0.37
CA PRO A 41 39.04 4.44 -1.16
C PRO A 41 37.95 3.38 -1.41
N PHE A 42 36.72 3.89 -1.59
CA PHE A 42 35.44 3.18 -1.69
C PHE A 42 35.38 2.06 -2.75
N ARG A 43 36.24 2.11 -3.78
CA ARG A 43 36.28 1.15 -4.90
C ARG A 43 36.76 -0.26 -4.51
N GLU A 44 37.59 -0.41 -3.47
CA GLU A 44 38.05 -1.74 -3.01
C GLU A 44 36.99 -2.49 -2.17
N ARG A 45 36.01 -1.79 -1.59
CA ARG A 45 34.92 -2.43 -0.82
C ARG A 45 33.92 -3.17 -1.72
N PHE A 46 33.74 -2.73 -2.96
CA PHE A 46 32.79 -3.35 -3.89
C PHE A 46 33.36 -4.63 -4.54
N LEU A 47 34.68 -4.71 -4.72
CA LEU A 47 35.37 -5.92 -5.21
C LEU A 47 35.59 -7.00 -4.13
N GLY A 48 35.40 -6.67 -2.84
CA GLY A 48 35.47 -7.63 -1.74
C GLY A 48 34.35 -8.67 -1.72
N LEU A 49 33.21 -8.38 -2.36
CA LEU A 49 32.08 -9.32 -2.50
C LEU A 49 32.34 -10.41 -3.56
N LEU A 50 33.22 -10.16 -4.53
CA LEU A 50 33.59 -11.13 -5.57
C LEU A 50 34.65 -12.16 -5.12
N ARG A 51 35.31 -11.95 -3.97
CA ARG A 51 36.23 -12.96 -3.38
C ARG A 51 35.51 -14.13 -2.68
N PHE A 52 34.19 -14.08 -2.54
CA PHE A 52 33.42 -15.19 -1.96
C PHE A 52 33.09 -16.30 -2.95
N TRP A 53 33.10 -16.01 -4.26
CA TRP A 53 32.68 -16.96 -5.28
C TRP A 53 33.62 -18.18 -5.44
N PRO A 54 34.97 -18.04 -5.44
CA PRO A 54 35.87 -19.19 -5.55
C PRO A 54 35.84 -20.09 -4.30
N ARG A 55 35.62 -19.49 -3.12
CA ARG A 55 35.56 -20.18 -1.83
C ARG A 55 34.28 -21.01 -1.66
N TRP A 56 33.16 -20.51 -2.19
CA TRP A 56 31.91 -21.27 -2.27
C TRP A 56 31.96 -22.38 -3.33
N ARG A 57 32.67 -22.17 -4.44
CA ARG A 57 32.87 -23.21 -5.47
C ARG A 57 33.68 -24.38 -4.92
N GLN A 58 34.76 -24.13 -4.19
CA GLN A 58 35.56 -25.16 -3.52
C GLN A 58 34.76 -25.93 -2.44
N LEU A 59 33.94 -25.23 -1.64
CA LEU A 59 33.05 -25.84 -0.64
C LEU A 59 31.93 -26.71 -1.25
N LEU A 60 31.55 -26.43 -2.50
CA LEU A 60 30.55 -27.23 -3.21
C LEU A 60 31.17 -28.38 -4.00
N THR A 61 32.44 -28.32 -4.41
CA THR A 61 33.08 -29.41 -5.19
C THR A 61 33.73 -30.49 -4.33
N ASP A 62 34.03 -30.20 -3.07
CA ASP A 62 34.67 -31.15 -2.18
C ASP A 62 33.66 -32.19 -1.64
N LYS A 63 33.94 -33.48 -1.91
CA LYS A 63 33.07 -34.60 -1.52
C LYS A 63 33.02 -34.77 0.00
N GLU A 64 34.09 -34.41 0.71
CA GLU A 64 34.24 -34.64 2.15
C GLU A 64 33.43 -33.63 2.99
N THR A 65 33.34 -32.38 2.53
CA THR A 65 32.44 -31.36 3.10
C THR A 65 30.96 -31.64 2.84
N ARG A 66 30.59 -32.21 1.68
CA ARG A 66 29.20 -32.65 1.42
C ARG A 66 28.79 -33.83 2.31
N THR A 67 29.66 -34.82 2.52
CA THR A 67 29.35 -35.96 3.39
C THR A 67 29.26 -35.54 4.85
N THR A 68 30.14 -34.65 5.32
CA THR A 68 30.07 -34.12 6.69
C THR A 68 28.86 -33.21 6.92
N LEU A 69 28.47 -32.38 5.95
CA LEU A 69 27.22 -31.61 6.01
C LEU A 69 26.00 -32.54 5.96
N ARG A 70 25.97 -33.53 5.08
CA ARG A 70 24.87 -34.52 4.99
C ARG A 70 24.78 -35.35 6.27
N GLN A 71 25.89 -35.75 6.86
CA GLN A 71 25.91 -36.42 8.17
C GLN A 71 25.48 -35.50 9.30
N ARG A 72 25.85 -34.21 9.30
CA ARG A 72 25.32 -33.22 10.24
C ARG A 72 23.82 -33.05 10.08
N TRP A 73 23.31 -32.99 8.85
CA TRP A 73 21.88 -32.91 8.54
C TRP A 73 21.13 -34.15 8.99
N VAL A 74 21.63 -35.35 8.68
CA VAL A 74 21.03 -36.62 9.11
C VAL A 74 21.08 -36.75 10.64
N ARG A 75 22.17 -36.39 11.31
CA ARG A 75 22.25 -36.39 12.78
C ARG A 75 21.37 -35.35 13.45
N ARG A 76 21.11 -34.22 12.78
CA ARG A 76 20.22 -33.16 13.30
C ARG A 76 18.75 -33.53 13.08
N GLY A 77 18.42 -34.15 11.94
CA GLY A 77 17.11 -34.71 11.64
C GLY A 77 16.77 -35.91 12.53
N ARG A 78 17.73 -36.81 12.77
CA ARG A 78 17.54 -37.97 13.65
C ARG A 78 17.35 -37.55 15.11
N ARG A 79 18.13 -36.58 15.60
CA ARG A 79 17.88 -35.94 16.92
C ARG A 79 16.52 -35.24 16.98
N LEU A 80 16.08 -34.58 15.92
CA LEU A 80 14.74 -34.00 15.86
C LEU A 80 13.65 -35.07 15.91
N CYS A 81 13.81 -36.22 15.24
CA CYS A 81 12.87 -37.34 15.33
C CYS A 81 12.87 -38.02 16.71
N ASP A 82 14.04 -38.18 17.33
CA ASP A 82 14.17 -38.77 18.67
C ASP A 82 13.58 -37.82 19.75
N ASP A 83 13.84 -36.51 19.67
CA ASP A 83 13.21 -35.47 20.52
C ASP A 83 11.69 -35.38 20.28
N LEU A 84 11.20 -35.63 19.06
CA LEU A 84 9.76 -35.68 18.75
C LEU A 84 9.10 -36.98 19.26
N ALA A 85 9.86 -38.04 19.58
CA ALA A 85 9.34 -39.31 20.06
C ALA A 85 9.24 -39.40 21.60
N ASP A 86 9.93 -38.53 22.35
CA ASP A 86 9.94 -38.57 23.81
C ASP A 86 8.75 -37.81 24.43
N ARG A 87 7.83 -38.56 25.07
CA ARG A 87 6.61 -38.01 25.70
C ARG A 87 6.90 -37.02 26.85
N ARG A 88 8.06 -37.10 27.51
CA ARG A 88 8.42 -36.18 28.61
C ARG A 88 8.73 -34.78 28.08
N GLU A 89 9.48 -34.70 26.99
CA GLU A 89 9.83 -33.41 26.37
C GLU A 89 8.60 -32.67 25.81
N TRP A 90 7.59 -33.39 25.32
CA TRP A 90 6.32 -32.79 24.89
C TRP A 90 5.53 -32.18 26.05
N ARG A 91 5.54 -32.81 27.24
CA ARG A 91 4.90 -32.22 28.44
C ARG A 91 5.61 -30.93 28.86
N ASP A 92 6.93 -30.91 28.82
CA ASP A 92 7.72 -29.73 29.17
C ASP A 92 7.55 -28.61 28.12
N ALA A 93 7.46 -28.96 26.83
CA ALA A 93 7.17 -28.00 25.77
C ALA A 93 5.72 -27.47 25.82
N LEU A 94 4.74 -28.30 26.21
CA LEU A 94 3.35 -27.90 26.46
C LEU A 94 3.24 -26.99 27.70
N LEU A 95 3.95 -27.33 28.78
CA LEU A 95 4.01 -26.50 29.99
C LEU A 95 4.72 -25.17 29.71
N ALA A 96 5.80 -25.16 28.93
CA ALA A 96 6.49 -23.96 28.47
C ALA A 96 5.59 -23.10 27.56
N ALA A 97 4.86 -23.72 26.62
CA ALA A 97 3.88 -23.01 25.80
C ALA A 97 2.73 -22.44 26.64
N TRP A 98 2.22 -23.18 27.62
CA TRP A 98 1.13 -22.74 28.48
C TRP A 98 1.55 -21.62 29.44
N THR A 99 2.75 -21.72 30.02
CA THR A 99 3.32 -20.64 30.84
C THR A 99 3.64 -19.40 30.01
N ASP A 100 4.14 -19.57 28.79
CA ASP A 100 4.35 -18.47 27.83
C ASP A 100 3.03 -17.81 27.43
N ILE A 101 1.97 -18.58 27.12
CA ILE A 101 0.61 -18.08 26.82
C ILE A 101 0.03 -17.34 28.03
N ARG A 102 0.19 -17.88 29.24
CA ARG A 102 -0.36 -17.31 30.48
C ARG A 102 0.35 -16.03 30.93
N HIS A 103 1.64 -15.88 30.61
CA HIS A 103 2.42 -14.66 30.86
C HIS A 103 2.46 -13.73 29.65
N PHE A 104 1.78 -14.07 28.56
CA PHE A 104 1.71 -13.24 27.36
C PHE A 104 0.67 -12.14 27.57
N SER A 105 1.09 -10.88 27.46
CA SER A 105 0.16 -9.75 27.49
C SER A 105 -0.74 -9.80 26.25
N CYS A 106 -1.96 -10.33 26.38
CA CYS A 106 -2.95 -10.43 25.31
C CYS A 106 -3.16 -9.08 24.59
N LEU A 107 -3.15 -7.97 25.36
CA LEU A 107 -3.18 -6.60 24.85
C LEU A 107 -2.01 -6.27 23.89
N GLY A 108 -0.81 -6.75 24.18
CA GLY A 108 0.35 -6.55 23.30
C GLY A 108 0.26 -7.37 22.02
N LEU A 109 -0.30 -8.58 22.08
CA LEU A 109 -0.56 -9.40 20.90
C LEU A 109 -1.57 -8.70 19.99
N LEU A 110 -2.70 -8.28 20.56
CA LEU A 110 -3.78 -7.59 19.84
C LEU A 110 -3.29 -6.29 19.20
N ALA A 111 -2.46 -5.52 19.90
CA ALA A 111 -1.86 -4.31 19.35
C ALA A 111 -0.94 -4.61 18.15
N TRP A 112 -0.05 -5.61 18.26
CA TRP A 112 0.84 -5.97 17.16
C TRP A 112 0.13 -6.62 15.97
N THR A 113 -0.91 -7.42 16.22
CA THR A 113 -1.76 -7.94 15.15
C THR A 113 -2.50 -6.82 14.43
N ALA A 114 -3.00 -5.82 15.17
CA ALA A 114 -3.65 -4.65 14.58
C ALA A 114 -2.68 -3.82 13.72
N VAL A 115 -1.45 -3.59 14.20
CA VAL A 115 -0.40 -2.90 13.44
C VAL A 115 -0.06 -3.63 12.15
N LEU A 116 0.06 -4.95 12.18
CA LEU A 116 0.40 -5.73 10.99
C LEU A 116 -0.77 -5.89 10.03
N ALA A 117 -2.00 -6.00 10.54
CA ALA A 117 -3.19 -5.92 9.72
C ALA A 117 -3.27 -4.57 9.00
N TRP A 118 -3.02 -3.46 9.71
CA TRP A 118 -2.97 -2.12 9.14
C TRP A 118 -1.92 -2.00 8.02
N VAL A 119 -0.67 -2.43 8.26
CA VAL A 119 0.37 -2.43 7.22
C VAL A 119 0.00 -3.35 6.06
N GLY A 120 -0.55 -4.53 6.34
CA GLY A 120 -1.01 -5.48 5.33
C GLY A 120 -2.08 -4.90 4.42
N VAL A 121 -3.07 -4.20 4.98
CA VAL A 121 -4.14 -3.52 4.22
C VAL A 121 -3.57 -2.39 3.36
N LEU A 122 -2.69 -1.54 3.91
CA LEU A 122 -2.08 -0.45 3.14
C LEU A 122 -1.23 -0.98 1.98
N VAL A 123 -0.44 -2.04 2.21
CA VAL A 123 0.36 -2.68 1.16
C VAL A 123 -0.55 -3.32 0.12
N TRP A 124 -1.58 -4.04 0.54
CA TRP A 124 -2.56 -4.63 -0.37
C TRP A 124 -3.24 -3.57 -1.24
N MET A 125 -3.73 -2.47 -0.63
CA MET A 125 -4.32 -1.34 -1.36
C MET A 125 -3.32 -0.70 -2.33
N SER A 126 -2.05 -0.53 -1.93
CA SER A 126 -1.03 0.03 -2.82
C SER A 126 -0.73 -0.84 -4.05
N VAL A 127 -1.00 -2.14 -3.99
CA VAL A 127 -0.85 -3.04 -5.15
C VAL A 127 -2.16 -3.19 -5.92
N TYR A 128 -3.30 -3.12 -5.24
CA TYR A 128 -4.61 -3.31 -5.84
C TYR A 128 -5.10 -2.07 -6.60
N ILE A 129 -4.98 -0.88 -6.01
CA ILE A 129 -5.46 0.37 -6.63
C ILE A 129 -4.75 0.65 -7.97
N PRO A 130 -3.45 0.40 -8.19
CA PRO A 130 -2.87 0.64 -9.51
C PRO A 130 -3.26 -0.37 -10.60
N GLN A 131 -4.16 -1.34 -10.36
CA GLN A 131 -4.51 -2.34 -11.36
C GLN A 131 -5.43 -1.77 -12.45
N ASP A 132 -5.03 -1.96 -13.72
CA ASP A 132 -5.73 -1.48 -14.92
C ASP A 132 -7.22 -1.86 -14.98
N SER A 133 -7.64 -2.96 -14.35
CA SER A 133 -9.03 -3.42 -14.36
C SER A 133 -9.98 -2.52 -13.58
N LEU A 134 -9.49 -1.80 -12.57
CA LEU A 134 -10.30 -0.87 -11.77
C LEU A 134 -10.51 0.48 -12.48
N PHE A 135 -9.69 0.78 -13.50
CA PHE A 135 -9.58 2.13 -14.07
C PHE A 135 -9.67 2.17 -15.60
N ARG A 136 -10.24 1.14 -16.24
CA ARG A 136 -10.77 1.35 -17.59
C ARG A 136 -11.78 2.48 -17.51
N SER A 137 -11.47 3.60 -18.16
CA SER A 137 -12.43 4.69 -18.28
C SER A 137 -13.49 4.20 -19.25
N TYR A 138 -14.67 3.90 -18.74
CA TYR A 138 -15.87 3.59 -19.53
C TYR A 138 -16.54 4.87 -20.07
N SER A 139 -15.86 6.02 -19.95
CA SER A 139 -16.35 7.30 -20.43
C SER A 139 -15.29 8.02 -21.26
N ALA A 140 -15.76 8.70 -22.30
CA ALA A 140 -14.98 9.60 -23.13
C ALA A 140 -14.55 10.88 -22.37
N CYS A 141 -15.15 11.15 -21.20
CA CYS A 141 -14.67 12.20 -20.30
C CYS A 141 -13.71 11.62 -19.28
N HIS A 142 -12.43 11.91 -19.48
CA HIS A 142 -11.38 11.44 -18.61
C HIS A 142 -11.43 12.19 -17.26
N PRO A 143 -10.95 11.56 -16.16
CA PRO A 143 -10.97 12.20 -14.85
C PRO A 143 -10.16 13.50 -14.75
N ASP A 144 -9.26 13.77 -15.71
CA ASP A 144 -8.50 15.02 -15.80
C ASP A 144 -9.28 16.17 -16.48
N GLY A 145 -10.51 15.90 -16.95
CA GLY A 145 -11.38 16.84 -17.64
C GLY A 145 -11.18 16.87 -19.16
N ASN A 146 -10.24 16.09 -19.70
CA ASN A 146 -10.05 16.00 -21.14
C ASN A 146 -11.10 15.08 -21.77
N PHE A 147 -11.53 15.46 -22.97
CA PHE A 147 -12.33 14.60 -23.83
C PHE A 147 -11.38 13.73 -24.66
N ASP A 148 -11.51 12.42 -24.54
CA ASP A 148 -10.85 11.45 -25.41
C ASP A 148 -11.71 10.18 -25.49
N ILE A 149 -11.91 9.69 -26.70
CA ILE A 149 -12.73 8.51 -27.00
C ILE A 149 -11.92 7.20 -26.90
N ILE A 150 -10.62 7.31 -26.68
CA ILE A 150 -9.71 6.17 -26.54
C ILE A 150 -9.65 5.78 -25.06
N GLY A 151 -10.38 4.72 -24.68
CA GLY A 151 -10.58 4.34 -23.27
C GLY A 151 -9.31 3.99 -22.47
N ASN A 152 -8.19 3.72 -23.14
CA ASN A 152 -6.89 3.43 -22.52
C ASN A 152 -5.82 4.52 -22.73
N SER A 153 -6.19 5.71 -23.21
CA SER A 153 -5.23 6.83 -23.34
C SER A 153 -4.95 7.54 -22.01
N TYR A 154 -5.78 7.32 -20.98
CA TYR A 154 -5.63 7.96 -19.68
C TYR A 154 -4.39 7.45 -18.94
N ASN A 155 -3.49 8.36 -18.55
CA ASN A 155 -2.37 8.04 -17.68
C ASN A 155 -2.59 8.56 -16.25
N MET A 156 -2.96 7.66 -15.33
CA MET A 156 -3.17 7.98 -13.91
C MET A 156 -1.91 8.45 -13.17
N TRP A 157 -0.72 8.12 -13.67
CA TRP A 157 0.55 8.60 -13.13
C TRP A 157 0.96 9.96 -13.71
N GLY A 158 0.13 10.53 -14.59
CA GLY A 158 0.31 11.85 -15.15
C GLY A 158 0.34 12.93 -14.07
N ALA A 159 1.21 13.92 -14.25
CA ALA A 159 1.32 15.04 -13.32
C ALA A 159 0.05 15.91 -13.26
N SER A 160 -0.78 15.90 -14.31
CA SER A 160 -2.09 16.55 -14.35
C SER A 160 -3.01 16.05 -13.22
N GLY A 161 -2.98 14.74 -12.95
CA GLY A 161 -3.81 14.08 -11.96
C GLY A 161 -3.41 14.32 -10.50
N VAL A 162 -2.30 15.02 -10.22
CA VAL A 162 -1.81 15.19 -8.84
C VAL A 162 -2.84 15.92 -7.97
N PHE A 163 -3.47 16.99 -8.46
CA PHE A 163 -4.44 17.78 -7.69
C PHE A 163 -5.88 17.60 -8.17
N GLN A 164 -6.13 16.69 -9.11
CA GLN A 164 -7.45 16.43 -9.64
C GLN A 164 -8.08 15.21 -8.96
N VAL A 165 -9.40 15.15 -8.94
CA VAL A 165 -10.13 13.99 -8.41
C VAL A 165 -10.17 12.92 -9.50
N THR A 166 -9.15 12.07 -9.52
CA THR A 166 -8.99 11.04 -10.57
C THR A 166 -9.77 9.76 -10.26
N MET A 167 -10.15 9.55 -9.00
CA MET A 167 -10.94 8.41 -8.54
C MET A 167 -12.16 8.93 -7.79
N ALA A 168 -13.31 8.97 -8.45
CA ALA A 168 -14.52 9.55 -7.90
C ALA A 168 -15.71 8.60 -8.02
N TRP A 169 -16.68 8.77 -7.13
CA TRP A 169 -17.87 7.94 -7.10
C TRP A 169 -19.08 8.69 -6.55
N GLY A 170 -20.25 8.27 -7.02
CA GLY A 170 -21.56 8.74 -6.58
C GLY A 170 -22.11 9.90 -7.41
N ALA A 171 -23.44 10.02 -7.40
CA ALA A 171 -24.17 11.18 -7.93
C ALA A 171 -24.84 11.89 -6.74
N MET A 172 -24.23 12.98 -6.30
CA MET A 172 -24.62 13.71 -5.09
C MET A 172 -25.03 15.14 -5.45
N SER A 173 -25.86 15.75 -4.60
CA SER A 173 -26.03 17.21 -4.64
C SER A 173 -24.75 17.91 -4.17
N PHE A 174 -24.57 19.18 -4.58
CA PHE A 174 -23.44 20.00 -4.11
C PHE A 174 -23.30 20.01 -2.58
N ALA A 175 -24.43 20.15 -1.87
CA ALA A 175 -24.45 20.20 -0.41
C ALA A 175 -23.95 18.88 0.21
N ASN A 176 -24.37 17.75 -0.34
CA ASN A 176 -23.96 16.43 0.16
C ASN A 176 -22.48 16.16 -0.13
N ALA A 177 -22.01 16.44 -1.34
CA ALA A 177 -20.61 16.27 -1.71
C ALA A 177 -19.69 17.14 -0.84
N LYS A 178 -20.07 18.41 -0.63
CA LYS A 178 -19.34 19.33 0.26
C LYS A 178 -19.37 18.88 1.72
N PHE A 179 -20.48 18.32 2.19
CA PHE A 179 -20.56 17.78 3.55
C PHE A 179 -19.59 16.60 3.74
N VAL A 180 -19.54 15.67 2.78
CA VAL A 180 -18.61 14.52 2.82
C VAL A 180 -17.17 15.01 2.86
N ASP A 181 -16.83 15.99 2.03
CA ASP A 181 -15.49 16.59 1.97
C ASP A 181 -15.08 17.24 3.31
N VAL A 182 -15.98 18.05 3.90
CA VAL A 182 -15.74 18.66 5.22
C VAL A 182 -15.65 17.60 6.32
N ALA A 183 -16.48 16.56 6.28
CA ALA A 183 -16.44 15.48 7.25
C ALA A 183 -15.11 14.70 7.17
N TRP A 184 -14.61 14.47 5.95
CA TRP A 184 -13.30 13.88 5.72
C TRP A 184 -12.16 14.72 6.30
N ASP A 185 -12.13 16.03 6.02
CA ASP A 185 -11.10 16.94 6.53
C ASP A 185 -11.06 16.98 8.07
N VAL A 186 -12.22 16.91 8.72
CA VAL A 186 -12.31 16.89 10.19
C VAL A 186 -11.89 15.53 10.74
N LEU A 187 -12.52 14.44 10.27
CA LEU A 187 -12.30 13.11 10.83
C LEU A 187 -10.94 12.54 10.43
N PHE A 188 -10.68 12.46 9.13
CA PHE A 188 -9.40 11.97 8.64
C PHE A 188 -8.30 12.99 8.94
N GLY A 189 -8.46 14.24 8.50
CA GLY A 189 -7.41 15.26 8.65
C GLY A 189 -7.06 15.58 10.10
N ARG A 190 -8.01 16.14 10.87
CA ARG A 190 -7.73 16.65 12.23
C ARG A 190 -7.66 15.55 13.29
N CYS A 191 -8.62 14.63 13.33
CA CYS A 191 -8.56 13.54 14.31
C CYS A 191 -7.42 12.57 13.99
N GLY A 192 -7.17 12.27 12.72
CA GLY A 192 -6.01 11.49 12.31
C GLY A 192 -4.68 12.16 12.67
N GLN A 193 -4.53 13.48 12.47
CA GLN A 193 -3.36 14.23 12.92
C GLN A 193 -3.13 14.09 14.44
N ALA A 194 -4.19 14.27 15.25
CA ALA A 194 -4.10 14.16 16.70
C ALA A 194 -3.66 12.75 17.13
N LEU A 195 -4.22 11.71 16.49
CA LEU A 195 -3.85 10.32 16.74
C LEU A 195 -2.39 10.04 16.38
N LEU A 196 -1.94 10.45 15.18
CA LEU A 196 -0.56 10.28 14.74
C LEU A 196 0.41 11.03 15.66
N ALA A 197 0.07 12.24 16.09
CA ALA A 197 0.86 13.02 17.04
C ALA A 197 0.99 12.31 18.38
N TRP A 198 -0.12 11.81 18.93
CA TRP A 198 -0.13 11.10 20.22
C TRP A 198 0.70 9.81 20.20
N ILE A 199 0.56 8.99 19.14
CA ILE A 199 1.37 7.77 18.97
C ILE A 199 2.84 8.13 18.80
N SER A 200 3.14 9.12 17.95
CA SER A 200 4.52 9.55 17.68
C SER A 200 5.21 10.05 18.95
N TRP A 201 4.53 10.91 19.71
CA TRP A 201 5.00 11.42 20.99
C TRP A 201 5.30 10.30 22.00
N SER A 202 4.37 9.34 22.13
CA SER A 202 4.51 8.23 23.06
C SER A 202 5.78 7.42 22.79
N VAL A 203 6.02 7.04 21.52
CA VAL A 203 7.21 6.28 21.14
C VAL A 203 8.50 7.13 21.20
N PHE A 204 8.44 8.41 20.84
CA PHE A 204 9.59 9.30 20.91
C PHE A 204 10.06 9.53 22.33
N SER A 205 9.13 9.75 23.27
CA SER A 205 9.45 9.88 24.69
C SER A 205 10.15 8.63 25.22
N ASP A 206 9.67 7.45 24.85
CA ASP A 206 10.27 6.17 25.24
C ASP A 206 11.67 5.99 24.66
N TYR A 207 11.84 6.30 23.38
CA TYR A 207 13.12 6.15 22.71
C TYR A 207 14.18 7.09 23.29
N VAL A 208 13.86 8.37 23.47
CA VAL A 208 14.81 9.34 23.99
C VAL A 208 15.14 9.05 25.45
N THR A 209 14.18 8.62 26.28
CA THR A 209 14.46 8.13 27.65
C THR A 209 15.54 7.06 27.65
N THR A 210 15.41 6.03 26.81
CA THR A 210 16.40 4.96 26.74
C THR A 210 17.76 5.40 26.20
N SER A 211 17.78 6.50 25.44
CA SER A 211 19.01 7.03 24.86
C SER A 211 19.72 8.02 25.77
N ILE A 212 19.03 8.75 26.65
CA ILE A 212 19.63 9.61 27.68
C ILE A 212 20.49 8.79 28.65
N GLU A 213 20.08 7.55 28.91
CA GLU A 213 20.88 6.60 29.70
C GLU A 213 22.25 6.27 29.04
N VAL A 214 22.36 6.42 27.72
CA VAL A 214 23.57 6.05 26.96
C VAL A 214 24.41 7.28 26.61
N SER A 215 23.77 8.34 26.15
CA SER A 215 24.38 9.60 25.72
C SER A 215 23.79 10.75 26.54
N PRO A 216 24.63 11.63 27.11
CA PRO A 216 24.15 12.80 27.83
C PRO A 216 23.33 13.70 26.90
N VAL A 217 22.28 14.34 27.44
CA VAL A 217 21.34 15.20 26.69
C VAL A 217 21.22 16.55 27.38
N SER A 218 21.01 17.63 26.61
CA SER A 218 20.91 18.99 27.14
C SER A 218 19.76 19.15 28.14
N TYR A 219 19.92 20.07 29.10
CA TYR A 219 18.85 20.37 30.06
C TYR A 219 17.56 20.85 29.39
N GLU A 220 17.66 21.64 28.30
CA GLU A 220 16.48 22.07 27.53
C GLU A 220 15.71 20.89 26.91
N THR A 221 16.42 19.91 26.38
CA THR A 221 15.82 18.71 25.78
C THR A 221 15.19 17.80 26.85
N PHE A 222 15.85 17.64 28.00
CA PHE A 222 15.29 16.89 29.13
C PHE A 222 14.02 17.56 29.66
N TRP A 223 14.05 18.88 29.84
CA TRP A 223 12.89 19.66 30.28
C TRP A 223 11.70 19.53 29.31
N ALA A 224 11.95 19.70 28.01
CA ALA A 224 10.91 19.61 26.98
C ALA A 224 10.25 18.22 26.88
N MET A 225 10.93 17.16 27.32
CA MET A 225 10.42 15.79 27.18
C MET A 225 9.82 15.20 28.47
N PHE A 226 10.38 15.51 29.63
CA PHE A 226 9.96 14.88 30.90
C PHE A 226 9.09 15.77 31.78
N LEU A 227 9.09 17.09 31.50
CA LEU A 227 8.42 18.09 32.33
C LEU A 227 7.31 18.85 31.58
N GLN A 228 7.24 18.73 30.25
CA GLN A 228 6.08 19.16 29.47
C GLN A 228 5.17 17.97 29.18
N ASP A 229 3.91 18.05 29.65
CA ASP A 229 2.93 16.97 29.51
C ASP A 229 2.36 16.82 28.09
N SER A 230 2.61 17.79 27.19
CA SER A 230 2.04 17.79 25.83
C SER A 230 3.02 18.24 24.74
N PRO A 231 2.94 17.64 23.52
CA PRO A 231 3.70 18.10 22.38
C PRO A 231 3.17 19.44 21.89
N THR A 232 3.87 20.53 22.23
CA THR A 232 3.62 21.86 21.67
C THR A 232 4.51 22.08 20.43
N ALA A 233 4.08 22.93 19.50
CA ALA A 233 4.89 23.31 18.34
C ALA A 233 6.27 23.84 18.77
N TRP A 234 6.32 24.53 19.91
CA TRP A 234 7.52 25.07 20.53
C TRP A 234 8.47 23.99 21.09
N SER A 235 7.94 22.97 21.75
CA SER A 235 8.74 21.85 22.26
C SER A 235 9.31 21.00 21.14
N THR A 236 8.52 20.80 20.07
CA THR A 236 8.94 20.12 18.85
C THR A 236 10.05 20.90 18.13
N TRP A 237 9.93 22.22 18.02
CA TRP A 237 10.98 23.08 17.44
C TRP A 237 12.29 23.01 18.23
N TYR A 238 12.24 23.09 19.56
CA TYR A 238 13.45 22.98 20.38
C TYR A 238 14.11 21.60 20.27
N LEU A 239 13.32 20.52 20.28
CA LEU A 239 13.82 19.17 20.03
C LEU A 239 14.51 19.09 18.66
N VAL A 240 13.89 19.60 17.59
CA VAL A 240 14.48 19.62 16.24
C VAL A 240 15.78 20.43 16.22
N ARG A 241 15.80 21.63 16.82
CA ARG A 241 16.96 22.52 16.86
C ARG A 241 18.13 21.90 17.64
N ASP A 242 17.86 21.39 18.84
CA ASP A 242 18.88 20.80 19.71
C ASP A 242 19.41 19.49 19.11
N PHE A 243 18.57 18.64 18.53
CA PHE A 243 19.05 17.43 17.84
C PHE A 243 19.87 17.74 16.59
N SER A 244 19.61 18.86 15.92
CA SER A 244 20.34 19.26 14.70
C SER A 244 21.67 19.97 14.99
N ARG A 245 21.81 20.63 16.15
CA ARG A 245 22.98 21.48 16.47
C ARG A 245 23.85 20.96 17.61
N SER A 246 23.33 20.18 18.55
CA SER A 246 24.11 19.63 19.68
C SER A 246 24.70 18.25 19.36
N HIS A 247 25.60 17.74 20.20
CA HIS A 247 26.11 16.36 20.16
C HIS A 247 24.98 15.36 20.45
N GLY A 248 24.06 15.22 19.49
CA GLY A 248 22.82 14.47 19.62
C GLY A 248 23.02 12.96 19.74
N LEU A 249 21.89 12.30 20.03
CA LEU A 249 21.71 10.85 20.12
C LEU A 249 22.63 10.10 19.15
N ARG A 250 23.26 9.00 19.60
CA ARG A 250 24.32 8.27 18.85
C ARG A 250 23.97 7.90 17.39
N SER A 251 22.69 7.90 16.99
CA SER A 251 22.24 7.63 15.62
C SER A 251 21.63 8.86 14.93
N ARG A 252 22.37 9.47 14.00
CA ARG A 252 21.87 10.53 13.11
C ARG A 252 20.64 10.13 12.30
N ALA A 253 20.57 8.87 11.87
CA ALA A 253 19.44 8.36 11.08
C ALA A 253 18.11 8.39 11.86
N VAL A 254 18.15 8.12 13.17
CA VAL A 254 16.94 8.16 14.00
C VAL A 254 16.48 9.60 14.20
N MET A 255 17.40 10.55 14.37
CA MET A 255 17.06 11.96 14.48
C MET A 255 16.40 12.48 13.20
N VAL A 256 16.97 12.16 12.03
CA VAL A 256 16.36 12.53 10.73
C VAL A 256 14.96 11.94 10.59
N PHE A 257 14.77 10.67 10.98
CA PHE A 257 13.45 10.04 10.96
C PHE A 257 12.46 10.73 11.90
N MET A 258 12.84 11.05 13.14
CA MET A 258 11.96 11.76 14.09
C MET A 258 11.54 13.14 13.57
N VAL A 259 12.46 13.89 12.95
CA VAL A 259 12.15 15.19 12.31
C VAL A 259 11.20 14.99 11.12
N ALA A 260 11.46 14.01 10.26
CA ALA A 260 10.59 13.72 9.11
C ALA A 260 9.16 13.35 9.54
N VAL A 261 9.02 12.55 10.61
CA VAL A 261 7.71 12.22 11.20
C VAL A 261 7.02 13.46 11.76
N ALA A 262 7.75 14.34 12.46
CA ALA A 262 7.15 15.58 12.99
C ALA A 262 6.62 16.46 11.85
N VAL A 263 7.39 16.64 10.77
CA VAL A 263 6.95 17.37 9.57
C VAL A 263 5.74 16.70 8.92
N PHE A 264 5.76 15.36 8.78
CA PHE A 264 4.63 14.61 8.22
C PHE A 264 3.35 14.81 9.05
N VAL A 265 3.42 14.69 10.38
CA VAL A 265 2.28 14.90 11.28
C VAL A 265 1.73 16.32 11.15
N LEU A 266 2.60 17.33 10.98
CA LEU A 266 2.17 18.72 10.76
C LEU A 266 1.45 18.91 9.42
N LEU A 267 1.96 18.29 8.35
CA LEU A 267 1.40 18.37 7.00
C LEU A 267 0.18 17.46 6.79
N PHE A 268 -0.08 16.52 7.71
CA PHE A 268 -1.08 15.48 7.52
C PHE A 268 -2.49 15.99 7.17
N PRO A 269 -3.07 17.01 7.84
CA PRO A 269 -4.38 17.53 7.44
C PRO A 269 -4.36 18.20 6.06
N THR A 270 -3.24 18.86 5.72
CA THR A 270 -3.10 19.54 4.42
C THR A 270 -3.00 18.54 3.29
N LEU A 271 -2.23 17.47 3.48
CA LEU A 271 -2.17 16.36 2.54
C LEU A 271 -3.52 15.62 2.45
N GLY A 272 -4.20 15.45 3.59
CA GLY A 272 -5.51 14.81 3.66
C GLY A 272 -6.60 15.55 2.89
N GLY A 273 -6.63 16.88 2.96
CA GLY A 273 -7.58 17.70 2.18
C GLY A 273 -7.13 17.95 0.74
N ALA A 274 -5.82 17.94 0.45
CA ALA A 274 -5.33 18.06 -0.93
C ALA A 274 -5.57 16.79 -1.76
N MET A 275 -5.65 15.63 -1.10
CA MET A 275 -5.81 14.33 -1.79
C MET A 275 -7.26 13.95 -2.03
N SER A 276 -8.22 14.60 -1.38
CA SER A 276 -9.65 14.38 -1.57
C SER A 276 -10.32 15.62 -2.14
N GLY A 277 -11.50 15.44 -2.71
CA GLY A 277 -12.30 16.56 -3.16
C GLY A 277 -13.57 16.10 -3.86
N TYR A 278 -14.35 17.06 -4.31
CA TYR A 278 -15.52 16.81 -5.16
C TYR A 278 -15.43 17.61 -6.44
N GLN A 279 -16.01 17.05 -7.49
CA GLN A 279 -16.12 17.68 -8.81
C GLN A 279 -17.50 17.42 -9.39
N ALA A 280 -17.91 18.22 -10.37
CA ALA A 280 -19.14 17.97 -11.11
C ALA A 280 -19.03 16.66 -11.89
N ASN A 281 -20.15 15.95 -12.01
CA ASN A 281 -20.24 14.84 -12.94
C ASN A 281 -20.26 15.41 -14.35
N ASN A 282 -19.31 14.99 -15.18
CA ASN A 282 -19.20 15.44 -16.56
C ASN A 282 -19.72 14.34 -17.49
N ALA A 283 -20.40 14.74 -18.56
CA ALA A 283 -20.71 13.87 -19.69
C ALA A 283 -20.06 14.41 -20.96
N ALA A 284 -19.80 13.50 -21.89
CA ALA A 284 -19.18 13.81 -23.16
C ALA A 284 -20.21 14.37 -24.15
N TYR A 285 -19.86 15.47 -24.81
CA TYR A 285 -20.67 16.09 -25.86
C TYR A 285 -19.83 16.39 -27.09
N VAL A 286 -20.44 16.26 -28.27
CA VAL A 286 -19.84 16.63 -29.55
C VAL A 286 -20.54 17.87 -30.08
N ASN A 287 -19.76 18.92 -30.34
CA ASN A 287 -20.25 20.13 -30.96
C ASN A 287 -20.44 19.93 -32.46
N THR A 288 -21.60 20.30 -32.96
CA THR A 288 -21.86 20.41 -34.40
C THR A 288 -21.41 21.77 -34.93
N ASP A 289 -21.14 21.87 -36.24
CA ASP A 289 -20.84 23.14 -36.92
C ASP A 289 -21.94 24.21 -36.73
N GLN A 290 -23.15 23.79 -36.39
CA GLN A 290 -24.32 24.65 -36.13
C GLN A 290 -24.42 25.11 -34.67
N GLY A 291 -23.47 24.72 -33.82
CA GLY A 291 -23.45 25.04 -32.39
C GLY A 291 -24.36 24.18 -31.52
N GLN A 292 -25.02 23.16 -32.07
CA GLN A 292 -25.79 22.18 -31.30
C GLN A 292 -24.85 21.17 -30.64
N MET A 293 -25.09 20.85 -29.37
CA MET A 293 -24.32 19.87 -28.60
C MET A 293 -25.08 18.54 -28.55
N ILE A 294 -24.46 17.50 -29.08
CA ILE A 294 -25.01 16.14 -29.10
C ILE A 294 -24.31 15.33 -28.01
N LYS A 295 -25.06 14.62 -27.17
CA LYS A 295 -24.46 13.71 -26.19
C LYS A 295 -23.69 12.60 -26.90
N PHE A 296 -22.46 12.32 -26.48
CA PHE A 296 -21.64 11.28 -27.10
C PHE A 296 -22.30 9.89 -26.99
N SER A 297 -23.04 9.63 -25.92
CA SER A 297 -23.83 8.41 -25.75
C SER A 297 -24.95 8.20 -26.78
N GLU A 298 -25.31 9.23 -27.57
CA GLU A 298 -26.28 9.10 -28.68
C GLU A 298 -25.60 8.74 -30.02
N LEU A 299 -24.27 8.76 -30.07
CA LEU A 299 -23.50 8.44 -31.27
C LEU A 299 -23.13 6.96 -31.28
N LYS A 300 -23.49 6.27 -32.37
CA LYS A 300 -23.19 4.85 -32.58
C LYS A 300 -22.07 4.66 -33.59
N MET A 301 -21.07 3.87 -33.26
CA MET A 301 -19.95 3.55 -34.14
C MET A 301 -20.43 2.71 -35.34
N LEU A 302 -20.12 3.17 -36.55
CA LEU A 302 -20.53 2.51 -37.79
C LEU A 302 -19.53 1.45 -38.23
N ALA A 303 -20.03 0.24 -38.52
CA ALA A 303 -19.27 -0.80 -39.20
C ALA A 303 -19.48 -0.74 -40.73
N TYR A 304 -20.73 -0.78 -41.17
CA TYR A 304 -21.11 -0.81 -42.59
C TYR A 304 -22.27 0.15 -42.90
N VAL A 305 -22.44 0.49 -44.17
CA VAL A 305 -23.65 1.14 -44.70
C VAL A 305 -24.08 0.38 -45.96
N ILE A 306 -25.33 -0.07 -45.95
CA ILE A 306 -25.97 -0.67 -47.12
C ILE A 306 -26.69 0.47 -47.85
N HIS A 307 -26.20 0.89 -49.01
CA HIS A 307 -26.73 2.03 -49.77
C HIS A 307 -27.99 1.73 -50.57
N ASP A 308 -28.22 0.44 -50.82
CA ASP A 308 -29.37 -0.10 -51.52
C ASP A 308 -30.15 -1.10 -50.65
N GLY A 309 -30.34 -0.74 -49.36
CA GLY A 309 -31.04 -1.57 -48.39
C GLY A 309 -32.51 -1.87 -48.73
N TRP A 310 -33.18 -1.02 -49.52
CA TRP A 310 -34.52 -1.28 -50.09
C TRP A 310 -34.64 -2.62 -50.84
N ARG A 311 -33.54 -3.17 -51.39
CA ARG A 311 -33.53 -4.48 -52.06
C ARG A 311 -33.69 -5.66 -51.10
N VAL A 312 -33.42 -5.44 -49.81
CA VAL A 312 -33.49 -6.42 -48.72
C VAL A 312 -34.44 -5.96 -47.60
N ASN A 313 -35.46 -5.16 -47.95
CA ASN A 313 -36.47 -4.64 -47.02
C ASN A 313 -35.91 -3.79 -45.86
N LEU A 314 -34.78 -3.11 -46.10
CA LEU A 314 -34.19 -2.11 -45.21
C LEU A 314 -34.37 -0.70 -45.79
N THR A 315 -34.02 0.33 -45.01
CA THR A 315 -33.96 1.70 -45.52
C THR A 315 -32.92 1.83 -46.64
N GLY A 316 -33.07 2.81 -47.54
CA GLY A 316 -32.15 3.02 -48.67
C GLY A 316 -30.68 3.03 -48.24
N ASN A 317 -30.27 4.04 -47.48
CA ASN A 317 -29.01 4.04 -46.74
C ASN A 317 -29.25 3.47 -45.34
N HIS A 318 -29.05 2.17 -45.16
CA HIS A 318 -29.20 1.54 -43.85
C HIS A 318 -27.84 1.45 -43.13
N PRO A 319 -27.67 2.13 -41.99
CA PRO A 319 -26.47 2.01 -41.18
C PRO A 319 -26.44 0.70 -40.41
N VAL A 320 -25.27 0.06 -40.37
CA VAL A 320 -25.00 -1.14 -39.57
C VAL A 320 -23.93 -0.78 -38.54
N TYR A 321 -24.32 -0.73 -37.28
CA TYR A 321 -23.46 -0.35 -36.16
C TYR A 321 -22.65 -1.53 -35.63
N PHE A 322 -21.64 -1.24 -34.82
CA PHE A 322 -21.09 -2.22 -33.89
C PHE A 322 -22.12 -2.57 -32.79
N ALA A 323 -21.89 -3.66 -32.06
CA ALA A 323 -22.72 -3.96 -30.89
C ALA A 323 -22.61 -2.82 -29.88
N ASP A 324 -23.74 -2.36 -29.34
CA ASP A 324 -23.83 -1.28 -28.36
C ASP A 324 -24.38 -1.83 -27.04
N ALA A 325 -24.03 -1.25 -25.89
CA ALA A 325 -24.78 -1.47 -24.66
C ALA A 325 -25.70 -0.27 -24.46
N THR A 326 -27.01 -0.51 -24.31
CA THR A 326 -28.00 0.58 -24.26
C THR A 326 -27.66 1.60 -23.16
N GLY A 327 -27.41 2.85 -23.55
CA GLY A 327 -27.15 3.96 -22.62
C GLY A 327 -25.70 4.08 -22.12
N GLN A 328 -24.74 3.35 -22.70
CA GLN A 328 -23.30 3.53 -22.45
C GLN A 328 -22.63 4.29 -23.60
N GLU A 329 -21.52 4.96 -23.31
CA GLU A 329 -20.72 5.66 -24.33
C GLU A 329 -19.93 4.64 -25.17
N GLU A 330 -20.01 4.73 -26.50
CA GLU A 330 -19.29 3.83 -27.40
C GLU A 330 -17.84 4.29 -27.62
N ILE A 331 -17.02 4.10 -26.59
CA ILE A 331 -15.58 4.34 -26.64
C ILE A 331 -14.83 3.20 -27.34
N VAL A 332 -13.59 3.49 -27.70
CA VAL A 332 -12.72 2.61 -28.47
C VAL A 332 -11.45 2.34 -27.68
N TYR A 333 -10.92 1.12 -27.74
CA TYR A 333 -9.66 0.77 -27.07
C TYR A 333 -8.52 0.63 -28.07
N GLU A 334 -7.39 1.27 -27.79
CA GLU A 334 -6.17 1.09 -28.57
C GLU A 334 -5.49 -0.22 -28.21
N SER A 335 -5.24 -1.08 -29.19
CA SER A 335 -4.48 -2.31 -29.01
C SER A 335 -3.32 -2.38 -30.01
N ALA A 336 -2.40 -3.34 -29.81
CA ALA A 336 -1.34 -3.63 -30.79
C ALA A 336 -1.89 -3.99 -32.19
N TYR A 337 -3.18 -4.27 -32.31
CA TYR A 337 -3.87 -4.65 -33.53
C TYR A 337 -4.87 -3.59 -34.02
N GLY A 338 -4.74 -2.35 -33.52
CA GLY A 338 -5.61 -1.22 -33.84
C GLY A 338 -6.70 -0.97 -32.80
N TYR A 339 -7.59 -0.04 -33.13
CA TYR A 339 -8.76 0.32 -32.35
C TYR A 339 -9.81 -0.81 -32.35
N THR A 340 -10.38 -1.12 -31.19
CA THR A 340 -11.50 -2.07 -31.08
C THR A 340 -12.64 -1.43 -30.30
N PRO A 341 -13.91 -1.60 -30.75
CA PRO A 341 -15.04 -1.13 -29.96
C PRO A 341 -15.04 -1.82 -28.60
N GLU A 342 -15.56 -1.14 -27.57
CA GLU A 342 -15.73 -1.73 -26.25
C GLU A 342 -16.63 -2.97 -26.27
N PHE A 343 -17.74 -2.85 -27.00
CA PHE A 343 -18.71 -3.91 -27.19
C PHE A 343 -18.58 -4.47 -28.60
N TRP A 344 -18.52 -5.79 -28.71
CA TRP A 344 -18.56 -6.48 -29.99
C TRP A 344 -19.45 -7.70 -29.90
N CYS A 345 -19.98 -8.11 -31.05
CA CYS A 345 -20.78 -9.32 -31.16
C CYS A 345 -19.93 -10.54 -30.82
N SER A 346 -20.04 -11.07 -29.59
CA SER A 346 -19.41 -12.29 -29.11
C SER A 346 -20.44 -13.43 -29.00
N SER A 347 -20.01 -14.69 -28.93
CA SER A 347 -20.95 -15.79 -28.63
C SER A 347 -21.53 -15.70 -27.21
N TYR A 348 -20.88 -14.95 -26.32
CA TYR A 348 -21.30 -14.72 -24.93
C TYR A 348 -22.27 -13.52 -24.80
N SER A 349 -22.20 -12.55 -25.72
CA SER A 349 -23.00 -11.32 -25.67
C SER A 349 -24.47 -11.54 -26.03
N GLN A 350 -24.81 -12.64 -26.72
CA GLN A 350 -26.21 -13.04 -26.98
C GLN A 350 -27.04 -13.21 -25.69
N TYR A 351 -26.41 -13.43 -24.53
CA TYR A 351 -27.10 -13.63 -23.25
C TYR A 351 -27.52 -12.33 -22.55
N TYR A 352 -26.90 -11.18 -22.89
CA TYR A 352 -27.12 -9.90 -22.21
C TYR A 352 -27.99 -8.91 -23.02
N TYR A 353 -28.23 -9.20 -24.30
CA TYR A 353 -29.12 -8.41 -25.13
C TYR A 353 -30.52 -9.00 -25.09
N THR A 354 -31.41 -8.38 -24.32
CA THR A 354 -32.83 -8.68 -24.43
C THR A 354 -33.32 -8.20 -25.81
N PRO A 355 -33.88 -9.09 -26.64
CA PRO A 355 -34.64 -8.65 -27.80
C PRO A 355 -35.74 -7.73 -27.27
N ARG A 356 -35.86 -6.53 -27.81
CA ARG A 356 -37.06 -5.72 -27.58
C ARG A 356 -38.23 -6.56 -28.08
N GLU A 357 -39.03 -7.08 -27.14
CA GLU A 357 -40.21 -7.90 -27.43
C GLU A 357 -41.04 -7.18 -28.50
N ASN A 358 -41.35 -7.89 -29.58
CA ASN A 358 -42.18 -7.47 -30.73
C ASN A 358 -41.50 -6.73 -31.89
N SER A 359 -40.28 -7.10 -32.29
CA SER A 359 -39.84 -6.78 -33.65
C SER A 359 -39.23 -8.00 -34.33
N SER A 360 -39.70 -8.30 -35.54
CA SER A 360 -39.13 -9.28 -36.47
C SER A 360 -37.79 -8.79 -37.05
N VAL A 361 -36.97 -8.18 -36.20
CA VAL A 361 -35.73 -7.50 -36.55
C VAL A 361 -34.60 -8.43 -36.18
N THR A 362 -33.78 -8.76 -37.18
CA THR A 362 -32.50 -9.44 -36.98
C THR A 362 -31.73 -8.67 -35.91
N THR A 363 -31.22 -9.34 -34.88
CA THR A 363 -30.47 -8.63 -33.83
C THR A 363 -29.34 -7.81 -34.47
N PRO A 364 -28.94 -6.64 -33.92
CA PRO A 364 -27.87 -5.82 -34.50
C PRO A 364 -26.62 -6.64 -34.86
N CYS A 365 -26.30 -7.62 -34.01
CA CYS A 365 -25.20 -8.56 -34.24
C CYS A 365 -25.42 -9.55 -35.37
N GLU A 366 -26.63 -10.06 -35.57
CA GLU A 366 -26.93 -10.92 -36.72
C GLU A 366 -26.86 -10.13 -38.02
N LEU A 367 -27.43 -8.92 -38.06
CA LEU A 367 -27.36 -8.06 -39.24
C LEU A 367 -25.90 -7.74 -39.59
N GLN A 368 -25.10 -7.38 -38.60
CA GLN A 368 -23.68 -7.11 -38.75
C GLN A 368 -22.90 -8.33 -39.28
N ARG A 369 -23.15 -9.52 -38.72
CA ARG A 369 -22.52 -10.77 -39.16
C ARG A 369 -22.93 -11.14 -40.59
N ASN A 370 -24.21 -11.01 -40.92
CA ASN A 370 -24.73 -11.28 -42.26
C ASN A 370 -24.13 -10.32 -43.28
N THR A 371 -24.01 -9.04 -42.92
CA THR A 371 -23.33 -8.02 -43.72
C THR A 371 -21.88 -8.42 -44.00
N SER A 372 -21.13 -8.76 -42.95
CA SER A 372 -19.73 -9.18 -43.06
C SER A 372 -19.54 -10.43 -43.93
N ASN A 373 -20.42 -11.42 -43.81
CA ASN A 373 -20.36 -12.63 -44.62
C ASN A 373 -20.67 -12.35 -46.10
N TYR A 374 -21.63 -11.46 -46.36
CA TYR A 374 -22.01 -11.09 -47.72
C TYR A 374 -20.88 -10.36 -48.44
N VAL A 375 -20.26 -9.34 -47.81
CA VAL A 375 -19.14 -8.61 -48.44
C VAL A 375 -17.89 -9.48 -48.62
N LYS A 376 -17.74 -10.54 -47.83
CA LYS A 376 -16.70 -11.56 -48.01
C LYS A 376 -16.88 -12.37 -49.29
N GLU A 377 -18.12 -12.63 -49.70
CA GLU A 377 -18.44 -13.43 -50.88
C GLU A 377 -18.53 -12.58 -52.15
N TYR A 378 -19.15 -11.39 -52.07
CA TYR A 378 -19.48 -10.57 -53.25
C TYR A 378 -18.65 -9.27 -53.38
N GLY A 379 -17.87 -8.90 -52.36
CA GLY A 379 -17.06 -7.68 -52.32
C GLY A 379 -17.80 -6.43 -51.84
N PHE A 380 -17.08 -5.30 -51.79
CA PHE A 380 -17.62 -3.99 -51.41
C PHE A 380 -18.03 -3.14 -52.62
N PHE A 381 -18.81 -2.08 -52.37
CA PHE A 381 -19.25 -1.06 -53.34
C PHE A 381 -20.08 -1.56 -54.54
N GLY A 382 -20.62 -2.78 -54.49
CA GLY A 382 -21.47 -3.33 -55.55
C GLY A 382 -20.77 -3.44 -56.91
N LEU A 383 -19.45 -3.65 -56.93
CA LEU A 383 -18.65 -3.69 -58.16
C LEU A 383 -18.91 -4.94 -59.02
N THR A 384 -19.45 -5.99 -58.39
CA THR A 384 -19.65 -7.30 -59.01
C THR A 384 -21.04 -7.36 -59.64
N ASP A 385 -21.12 -7.45 -60.97
CA ASP A 385 -22.37 -7.58 -61.72
C ASP A 385 -22.84 -9.06 -61.79
N THR A 386 -22.94 -9.69 -60.62
CA THR A 386 -23.43 -11.07 -60.50
C THR A 386 -24.67 -11.11 -59.61
N PRO A 387 -25.63 -12.01 -59.89
CA PRO A 387 -26.68 -12.34 -58.93
C PRO A 387 -26.05 -12.72 -57.58
N SER A 388 -26.70 -12.34 -56.48
CA SER A 388 -26.16 -12.54 -55.13
C SER A 388 -27.25 -13.01 -54.18
N THR A 389 -26.86 -13.61 -53.06
CA THR A 389 -27.83 -14.12 -52.07
C THR A 389 -27.63 -13.43 -50.74
N TRP A 390 -28.67 -12.79 -50.21
CA TRP A 390 -28.68 -12.16 -48.89
C TRP A 390 -29.69 -12.86 -47.99
N MET A 391 -29.24 -13.50 -46.90
CA MET A 391 -30.14 -14.15 -45.91
C MET A 391 -31.20 -15.07 -46.56
N ASN A 392 -30.79 -15.94 -47.49
CA ASN A 392 -31.66 -16.82 -48.30
C ASN A 392 -32.59 -16.12 -49.32
N GLN A 393 -32.48 -14.80 -49.50
CA GLN A 393 -33.13 -14.05 -50.56
C GLN A 393 -32.19 -13.90 -51.76
N SER A 394 -32.62 -14.35 -52.94
CA SER A 394 -31.89 -14.14 -54.19
C SER A 394 -32.12 -12.71 -54.71
N LEU A 395 -31.04 -12.02 -55.05
CA LEU A 395 -31.01 -10.65 -55.55
C LEU A 395 -30.50 -10.64 -56.98
N ALA A 396 -31.21 -9.94 -57.87
CA ALA A 396 -30.75 -9.67 -59.23
C ALA A 396 -29.43 -8.89 -59.21
N ALA A 397 -28.60 -9.02 -60.26
CA ALA A 397 -27.38 -8.24 -60.39
C ALA A 397 -27.69 -6.72 -60.46
N PRO A 398 -26.77 -5.83 -59.99
CA PRO A 398 -25.46 -6.11 -59.40
C PRO A 398 -25.56 -6.51 -57.91
N ALA A 399 -24.46 -6.99 -57.30
CA ALA A 399 -24.38 -7.22 -55.86
C ALA A 399 -24.73 -5.96 -55.04
N LEU A 400 -25.09 -6.12 -53.75
CA LEU A 400 -25.45 -5.00 -52.87
C LEU A 400 -24.32 -3.97 -52.77
N ASN A 401 -24.70 -2.70 -52.78
CA ASN A 401 -23.77 -1.60 -52.63
C ASN A 401 -23.50 -1.33 -51.14
N ILE A 402 -22.52 -2.05 -50.61
CA ILE A 402 -22.12 -1.95 -49.21
C ILE A 402 -20.78 -1.23 -49.10
N SER A 403 -20.70 -0.20 -48.28
CA SER A 403 -19.46 0.46 -47.89
C SER A 403 -19.17 0.23 -46.40
N ALA A 404 -17.92 0.42 -46.01
CA ALA A 404 -17.48 0.34 -44.62
C ALA A 404 -16.64 1.57 -44.24
N PHE A 405 -16.38 1.72 -42.95
CA PHE A 405 -15.54 2.79 -42.41
C PHE A 405 -14.22 2.24 -41.92
N TYR A 406 -14.14 1.85 -40.65
CA TYR A 406 -12.98 1.17 -40.10
C TYR A 406 -13.40 -0.21 -39.61
N LEU A 407 -12.67 -1.23 -40.00
CA LEU A 407 -12.93 -2.62 -39.62
C LEU A 407 -11.71 -3.17 -38.87
N PRO A 408 -11.89 -3.68 -37.64
CA PRO A 408 -10.76 -4.05 -36.81
C PRO A 408 -10.10 -5.35 -37.30
N GLY A 409 -8.77 -5.32 -37.47
CA GLY A 409 -7.96 -6.46 -37.93
C GLY A 409 -7.44 -7.38 -36.84
N ALA A 410 -7.81 -7.17 -35.57
CA ALA A 410 -7.27 -7.95 -34.47
C ALA A 410 -7.73 -9.41 -34.53
N TRP A 411 -6.80 -10.37 -34.42
CA TRP A 411 -7.04 -11.80 -34.67
C TRP A 411 -8.22 -12.41 -33.88
N TYR A 412 -8.52 -11.88 -32.68
CA TYR A 412 -9.62 -12.36 -31.83
C TYR A 412 -11.02 -11.83 -32.23
N ILE A 413 -11.07 -10.88 -33.18
CA ILE A 413 -12.31 -10.30 -33.74
C ILE A 413 -12.35 -10.31 -35.28
N ALA A 414 -11.22 -10.50 -35.95
CA ALA A 414 -11.09 -10.46 -37.42
C ALA A 414 -11.95 -11.52 -38.13
N GLU A 415 -12.21 -12.67 -37.48
CA GLU A 415 -13.13 -13.69 -38.02
C GLU A 415 -14.59 -13.21 -38.13
N ARG A 416 -14.93 -12.09 -37.48
CA ARG A 416 -16.29 -11.53 -37.39
C ARG A 416 -16.50 -10.30 -38.27
N TYR A 417 -15.41 -9.65 -38.69
CA TYR A 417 -15.42 -8.44 -39.50
C TYR A 417 -14.48 -8.64 -40.69
N TYR A 418 -15.06 -8.94 -41.85
CA TYR A 418 -14.33 -9.04 -43.10
C TYR A 418 -14.16 -7.66 -43.71
N GLY A 419 -12.93 -7.32 -44.12
CA GLY A 419 -12.67 -6.12 -44.91
C GLY A 419 -11.47 -5.28 -44.48
N TRP A 420 -10.84 -5.58 -43.33
CA TRP A 420 -9.69 -4.79 -42.84
C TRP A 420 -8.50 -4.79 -43.82
N ASP A 421 -8.21 -5.93 -44.44
CA ASP A 421 -7.14 -6.16 -45.44
C ASP A 421 -7.67 -6.14 -46.88
N TRP A 422 -8.95 -5.81 -47.07
CA TRP A 422 -9.55 -5.77 -48.39
C TRP A 422 -8.99 -4.58 -49.19
N THR A 423 -8.54 -4.86 -50.41
CA THR A 423 -7.96 -3.87 -51.32
C THR A 423 -8.99 -3.49 -52.37
N ASP A 424 -9.30 -2.19 -52.48
CA ASP A 424 -10.23 -1.69 -53.49
C ASP A 424 -9.61 -1.84 -54.88
N PRO A 425 -10.21 -2.63 -55.80
CA PRO A 425 -9.66 -2.86 -57.12
C PRO A 425 -9.62 -1.60 -58.01
N ARG A 426 -10.38 -0.55 -57.66
CA ARG A 426 -10.41 0.72 -58.41
C ARG A 426 -9.27 1.66 -58.03
N THR A 427 -8.88 1.66 -56.75
CA THR A 427 -7.91 2.63 -56.20
C THR A 427 -6.62 1.97 -55.73
N ASN A 428 -6.57 0.64 -55.64
CA ASN A 428 -5.47 -0.14 -55.11
C ASN A 428 -5.05 0.30 -53.69
N THR A 429 -6.04 0.67 -52.86
CA THR A 429 -5.85 1.08 -51.46
C THR A 429 -6.66 0.18 -50.54
N THR A 430 -6.31 0.16 -49.24
CA THR A 430 -7.06 -0.54 -48.19
C THR A 430 -7.90 0.47 -47.39
N PRO A 431 -9.10 0.84 -47.88
CA PRO A 431 -9.86 1.97 -47.34
C PRO A 431 -10.31 1.80 -45.89
N PHE A 432 -10.36 0.56 -45.38
CA PHE A 432 -10.92 0.24 -44.06
C PHE A 432 -9.86 -0.18 -43.03
N ALA A 433 -8.58 -0.24 -43.41
CA ALA A 433 -7.49 -0.71 -42.55
C ALA A 433 -7.12 0.30 -41.45
N TYR A 434 -7.29 1.60 -41.73
CA TYR A 434 -6.77 2.65 -40.87
C TYR A 434 -7.83 3.19 -39.92
N GLN A 435 -7.46 3.28 -38.66
CA GLN A 435 -8.31 3.71 -37.56
C GLN A 435 -8.87 5.15 -37.72
N SER A 436 -8.13 6.01 -38.43
CA SER A 436 -8.58 7.38 -38.78
C SER A 436 -9.85 7.41 -39.64
N LYS A 437 -10.25 6.27 -40.21
CA LYS A 437 -11.45 6.11 -41.03
C LYS A 437 -12.69 5.73 -40.24
N ALA A 438 -12.57 5.50 -38.92
CA ALA A 438 -13.72 5.22 -38.07
C ALA A 438 -14.72 6.39 -38.11
N ALA A 439 -16.00 6.04 -38.00
CA ALA A 439 -17.10 6.99 -38.07
C ALA A 439 -18.20 6.60 -37.11
N TYR A 440 -18.96 7.61 -36.69
CA TYR A 440 -20.09 7.49 -35.80
C TYR A 440 -21.32 8.08 -36.45
N PHE A 441 -22.47 7.49 -36.19
CA PHE A 441 -23.76 7.92 -36.69
C PHE A 441 -24.61 8.47 -35.58
N TRP A 442 -25.26 9.60 -35.87
CA TRP A 442 -26.31 10.16 -35.03
C TRP A 442 -27.68 9.79 -35.60
N GLU A 443 -28.39 8.90 -34.91
CA GLU A 443 -29.65 8.31 -35.39
C GLU A 443 -30.75 9.37 -35.55
N THR A 444 -30.89 10.28 -34.59
CA THR A 444 -31.94 11.31 -34.60
C THR A 444 -31.74 12.37 -35.69
N GLY A 445 -30.49 12.77 -35.94
CA GLY A 445 -30.17 13.78 -36.96
C GLY A 445 -29.73 13.21 -38.31
N ASN A 446 -29.70 11.88 -38.46
CA ASN A 446 -29.31 11.18 -39.68
C ASN A 446 -28.00 11.71 -40.29
N ARG A 447 -26.97 11.87 -39.45
CA ARG A 447 -25.67 12.43 -39.85
C ARG A 447 -24.52 11.56 -39.36
N THR A 448 -23.49 11.43 -40.18
CA THR A 448 -22.26 10.70 -39.85
C THR A 448 -21.13 11.67 -39.54
N PHE A 449 -20.38 11.38 -38.48
CA PHE A 449 -19.22 12.12 -38.02
C PHE A 449 -17.97 11.23 -38.10
N SER A 450 -16.85 11.79 -38.54
CA SER A 450 -15.58 11.06 -38.56
C SER A 450 -14.90 11.09 -37.19
N LEU A 451 -14.05 10.09 -36.91
CA LEU A 451 -13.27 10.03 -35.67
C LEU A 451 -12.45 11.32 -35.42
N PRO A 452 -11.74 11.90 -36.41
CA PRO A 452 -11.00 13.15 -36.20
C PRO A 452 -11.91 14.33 -35.89
N TYR A 453 -13.13 14.36 -36.44
CA TYR A 453 -14.10 15.41 -36.13
C TYR A 453 -14.57 15.32 -34.68
N ILE A 454 -14.91 14.11 -34.20
CA ILE A 454 -15.35 13.89 -32.82
C ILE A 454 -14.22 14.21 -31.84
N ALA A 455 -13.00 13.78 -32.12
CA ALA A 455 -11.84 14.10 -31.30
C ALA A 455 -11.56 15.61 -31.22
N ALA A 456 -11.82 16.37 -32.30
CA ALA A 456 -11.59 17.81 -32.34
C ALA A 456 -12.75 18.64 -31.75
N SER A 457 -14.00 18.18 -31.90
CA SER A 457 -15.21 18.90 -31.51
C SER A 457 -15.82 18.40 -30.20
N GLY A 458 -15.24 17.37 -29.60
CA GLY A 458 -15.66 16.77 -28.34
C GLY A 458 -15.26 17.62 -27.14
N THR A 459 -16.18 17.76 -26.19
CA THR A 459 -15.97 18.50 -24.94
C THR A 459 -16.70 17.83 -23.79
N CYS A 460 -16.14 17.94 -22.59
CA CYS A 460 -16.78 17.48 -21.36
C CYS A 460 -17.57 18.60 -20.71
N GLN A 461 -18.85 18.37 -20.44
CA GLN A 461 -19.74 19.34 -19.84
C GLN A 461 -20.42 18.76 -18.59
N PRO A 462 -20.69 19.59 -17.56
CA PRO A 462 -21.35 19.14 -16.35
C PRO A 462 -22.77 18.65 -16.65
N VAL A 463 -23.09 17.46 -16.16
CA VAL A 463 -24.41 16.84 -16.29
C VAL A 463 -25.41 17.66 -15.48
N SER A 464 -26.42 18.17 -16.19
CA SER A 464 -27.59 18.78 -15.59
C SER A 464 -28.73 17.79 -15.74
N GLU A 465 -29.24 17.24 -14.64
CA GLU A 465 -30.43 16.38 -14.70
C GLU A 465 -31.62 17.24 -15.15
N VAL A 466 -32.17 16.95 -16.32
CA VAL A 466 -33.39 17.61 -16.79
C VAL A 466 -34.56 16.99 -16.04
N ALA A 467 -35.21 17.82 -15.23
CA ALA A 467 -36.55 17.64 -14.71
C ALA A 467 -37.49 17.04 -15.78
N THR A 468 -37.80 15.74 -15.69
CA THR A 468 -38.69 15.05 -16.64
C THR A 468 -40.17 15.36 -16.42
N ASP A 469 -40.51 16.03 -15.31
CA ASP A 469 -41.88 16.39 -14.96
C ASP A 469 -42.07 17.90 -14.90
N ALA A 470 -43.25 18.39 -15.33
CA ALA A 470 -43.60 19.81 -15.34
C ALA A 470 -43.61 20.48 -13.94
N ASP A 471 -43.54 19.67 -12.86
CA ASP A 471 -43.44 20.10 -11.46
C ASP A 471 -42.03 19.93 -10.87
N SER A 472 -41.04 19.51 -11.65
CA SER A 472 -39.69 19.23 -11.14
C SER A 472 -38.75 20.44 -11.20
N GLU A 473 -37.93 20.55 -10.14
CA GLU A 473 -36.97 21.61 -9.87
C GLU A 473 -36.00 21.91 -11.04
N PRO A 474 -35.43 23.14 -11.12
CA PRO A 474 -34.51 23.52 -12.20
C PRO A 474 -33.37 22.52 -12.31
N ALA A 475 -32.88 22.27 -13.53
CA ALA A 475 -31.87 21.26 -13.79
C ALA A 475 -30.68 21.36 -12.82
N ARG A 476 -30.52 20.36 -11.94
CA ARG A 476 -29.49 20.38 -10.89
C ARG A 476 -28.25 19.65 -11.39
N GLN A 477 -27.10 20.27 -11.17
CA GLN A 477 -25.82 19.62 -11.39
C GLN A 477 -25.59 18.54 -10.32
N THR A 478 -25.14 17.37 -10.76
CA THR A 478 -24.70 16.32 -9.85
C THR A 478 -23.18 16.36 -9.67
N TYR A 479 -22.74 15.95 -8.49
CA TYR A 479 -21.35 15.99 -8.05
C TYR A 479 -20.92 14.60 -7.60
N GLN A 480 -19.64 14.31 -7.78
CA GLN A 480 -18.98 13.11 -7.29
C GLN A 480 -17.88 13.52 -6.32
N TRP A 481 -17.68 12.71 -5.28
CA TRP A 481 -16.60 12.88 -4.32
C TRP A 481 -15.57 11.77 -4.48
N GLY A 482 -14.31 12.06 -4.24
CA GLY A 482 -13.25 11.12 -4.52
C GLY A 482 -11.87 11.56 -4.08
N PHE A 483 -10.87 10.90 -4.66
CA PHE A 483 -9.45 11.10 -4.37
C PHE A 483 -8.61 11.36 -5.62
N SER A 484 -7.53 12.12 -5.44
CA SER A 484 -6.36 12.06 -6.31
C SER A 484 -5.62 10.75 -6.08
N PHE A 485 -5.52 9.93 -7.13
CA PHE A 485 -4.80 8.66 -7.10
C PHE A 485 -3.36 8.83 -6.65
N VAL A 486 -2.63 9.78 -7.25
CA VAL A 486 -1.21 9.98 -6.98
C VAL A 486 -0.97 10.41 -5.52
N GLN A 487 -1.79 11.32 -5.00
CA GLN A 487 -1.65 11.75 -3.61
C GLN A 487 -2.08 10.66 -2.63
N LEU A 488 -3.17 9.94 -2.90
CA LEU A 488 -3.59 8.81 -2.06
C LEU A 488 -2.51 7.73 -2.02
N PHE A 489 -1.90 7.42 -3.15
CA PHE A 489 -0.80 6.47 -3.25
C PHE A 489 0.43 6.92 -2.45
N ALA A 490 0.83 8.18 -2.58
CA ALA A 490 1.93 8.75 -1.80
C ALA A 490 1.63 8.75 -0.28
N MET A 491 0.39 9.04 0.12
CA MET A 491 -0.07 9.00 1.51
C MET A 491 0.02 7.57 2.07
N MET A 492 -0.45 6.56 1.33
CA MET A 492 -0.35 5.15 1.75
C MET A 492 1.10 4.73 2.00
N ILE A 493 2.01 5.04 1.08
CA ILE A 493 3.45 4.73 1.25
C ILE A 493 4.00 5.44 2.49
N THR A 494 3.68 6.72 2.67
CA THR A 494 4.18 7.51 3.80
C THR A 494 3.65 6.96 5.13
N LEU A 495 2.39 6.52 5.19
CA LEU A 495 1.82 5.85 6.36
C LEU A 495 2.49 4.51 6.65
N VAL A 496 2.82 3.70 5.62
CA VAL A 496 3.58 2.45 5.81
C VAL A 496 4.98 2.75 6.38
N VAL A 497 5.70 3.71 5.81
CA VAL A 497 7.03 4.13 6.30
C VAL A 497 6.96 4.64 7.74
N TRP A 498 5.94 5.44 8.05
CA TRP A 498 5.67 5.92 9.40
C TRP A 498 5.43 4.74 10.34
N THR A 499 4.48 3.84 10.05
CA THR A 499 4.15 2.72 10.92
C THR A 499 5.37 1.82 11.17
N VAL A 500 6.09 1.42 10.12
CA VAL A 500 7.29 0.57 10.24
C VAL A 500 8.38 1.25 11.07
N GLY A 501 8.63 2.53 10.83
CA GLY A 501 9.64 3.28 11.57
C GLY A 501 9.27 3.49 13.04
N MET A 502 8.01 3.78 13.35
CA MET A 502 7.50 3.89 14.71
C MET A 502 7.58 2.55 15.45
N SER A 503 7.17 1.45 14.81
CA SER A 503 7.29 0.09 15.35
C SER A 503 8.75 -0.29 15.64
N ALA A 504 9.69 0.07 14.76
CA ALA A 504 11.11 -0.19 14.96
C ALA A 504 11.70 0.58 16.16
N LEU A 505 11.32 1.85 16.32
CA LEU A 505 11.74 2.65 17.48
C LEU A 505 11.15 2.13 18.79
N TRP A 506 9.86 1.80 18.80
CA TRP A 506 9.20 1.23 19.96
C TRP A 506 9.82 -0.11 20.37
N LEU A 507 10.10 -0.99 19.41
CA LEU A 507 10.73 -2.29 19.69
C LEU A 507 12.12 -2.10 20.31
N LYS A 508 12.89 -1.16 19.75
CA LYS A 508 14.24 -0.84 20.24
C LYS A 508 14.21 -0.28 21.67
N SER A 509 13.34 0.68 21.96
CA SER A 509 13.24 1.27 23.30
C SER A 509 12.80 0.21 24.32
N HIS A 510 11.78 -0.58 23.97
CA HIS A 510 11.24 -1.60 24.87
C HIS A 510 12.24 -2.73 25.17
N MET A 511 12.96 -3.23 24.14
CA MET A 511 14.04 -4.22 24.36
C MET A 511 15.16 -3.66 25.22
N THR A 512 15.52 -2.39 25.02
CA THR A 512 16.59 -1.74 25.80
C THR A 512 16.21 -1.58 27.26
N MET A 513 14.96 -1.16 27.57
CA MET A 513 14.47 -1.08 28.95
C MET A 513 14.41 -2.46 29.62
N ARG A 514 13.88 -3.47 28.92
CA ARG A 514 13.73 -4.82 29.46
C ARG A 514 15.07 -5.48 29.81
N MET A 515 16.09 -5.27 28.98
CA MET A 515 17.45 -5.78 29.26
C MET A 515 18.13 -5.08 30.44
N ARG A 516 17.70 -3.86 30.78
CA ARG A 516 18.27 -3.06 31.87
C ARG A 516 17.56 -3.25 33.21
N GLY A 517 16.50 -4.08 33.26
CA GLY A 517 15.78 -4.37 34.51
C GLY A 517 15.03 -3.18 35.11
N ARG A 518 14.90 -2.07 34.39
CA ARG A 518 14.19 -0.86 34.84
C ARG A 518 12.81 -0.83 34.18
N SER A 519 11.75 -0.92 34.97
CA SER A 519 10.36 -0.84 34.50
C SER A 519 9.83 0.59 34.47
N ASP A 520 10.51 1.52 35.14
CA ASP A 520 9.92 2.79 35.55
C ASP A 520 10.74 3.97 35.03
N LYS A 521 10.07 4.85 34.26
CA LYS A 521 10.67 6.02 33.61
C LYS A 521 10.68 7.20 34.58
N PRO A 522 11.73 8.03 34.63
CA PRO A 522 11.69 9.26 35.39
C PRO A 522 10.77 10.28 34.68
N LYS A 523 9.47 10.23 34.98
CA LYS A 523 8.48 11.20 34.50
C LYS A 523 7.98 12.07 35.66
N GLY A 524 7.60 13.31 35.36
CA GLY A 524 7.07 14.25 36.35
C GLY A 524 8.06 14.54 37.48
N PHE A 525 7.59 14.49 38.73
CA PHE A 525 8.40 14.82 39.91
C PHE A 525 9.70 14.01 40.03
N LYS A 526 9.73 12.76 39.57
CA LYS A 526 10.95 11.93 39.58
C LYS A 526 12.00 12.48 38.61
N GLY A 527 11.58 12.96 37.44
CA GLY A 527 12.45 13.65 36.48
C GLY A 527 12.94 15.00 37.01
N VAL A 528 12.10 15.75 37.74
CA VAL A 528 12.52 17.00 38.41
C VAL A 528 13.63 16.73 39.42
N LEU A 529 13.48 15.70 40.25
CA LEU A 529 14.47 15.36 41.28
C LEU A 529 15.80 14.93 40.67
N GLU A 530 15.79 14.13 39.60
CA GLU A 530 17.01 13.74 38.90
C GLU A 530 17.68 14.92 38.18
N LEU A 531 16.89 15.84 37.59
CA LEU A 531 17.42 17.06 36.98
C LEU A 531 18.03 18.00 38.01
N ALA A 532 17.35 18.22 39.14
CA ALA A 532 17.84 19.04 40.23
C ALA A 532 19.12 18.46 40.83
N ALA A 533 19.19 17.13 41.00
CA ALA A 533 20.40 16.46 41.47
C ALA A 533 21.58 16.60 40.49
N ALA A 534 21.32 16.50 39.19
CA ALA A 534 22.36 16.69 38.17
C ALA A 534 22.89 18.14 38.14
N ILE A 535 21.99 19.13 38.18
CA ILE A 535 22.38 20.55 38.23
C ILE A 535 23.16 20.85 39.50
N ARG A 536 22.72 20.35 40.66
CA ARG A 536 23.44 20.51 41.93
C ARG A 536 24.85 19.96 41.87
N ARG A 537 25.01 18.77 41.31
CA ARG A 537 26.30 18.10 41.14
C ARG A 537 27.23 18.82 40.17
N GLU A 538 26.69 19.40 39.09
CA GLU A 538 27.50 20.14 38.10
C GLU A 538 27.84 21.58 38.53
N LEU A 539 27.09 22.16 39.47
CA LEU A 539 27.29 23.52 39.99
C LEU A 539 27.68 23.54 41.49
N GLU A 540 28.24 22.45 42.02
CA GLU A 540 28.63 22.34 43.44
C GLU A 540 29.48 23.53 43.93
N GLU A 541 30.34 24.08 43.06
CA GLU A 541 31.22 25.21 43.40
C GLU A 541 30.49 26.56 43.57
N THR A 542 29.30 26.73 42.99
CA THR A 542 28.59 28.03 42.92
C THR A 542 27.34 28.10 43.80
N ASN A 543 27.02 27.00 44.50
CA ASN A 543 25.82 26.81 45.33
C ASN A 543 24.50 27.20 44.62
N PRO A 544 23.94 26.32 43.77
CA PRO A 544 22.89 26.68 42.81
C PRO A 544 21.54 27.03 43.45
N ASP A 545 21.31 26.62 44.70
CA ASP A 545 20.07 26.90 45.44
C ASP A 545 19.94 28.40 45.84
N ASP A 546 21.05 29.15 45.87
CA ASP A 546 21.08 30.57 46.26
C ASP A 546 20.91 31.54 45.06
N LEU A 547 20.93 31.01 43.84
CA LEU A 547 20.90 31.80 42.60
C LEU A 547 19.46 32.10 42.16
N SER A 548 19.17 33.36 41.80
CA SER A 548 17.89 33.69 41.14
C SER A 548 17.79 33.02 39.77
N HIS A 549 16.57 32.81 39.26
CA HIS A 549 16.34 32.15 37.97
C HIS A 549 17.17 32.73 36.80
N LYS A 550 17.32 34.06 36.74
CA LYS A 550 18.14 34.73 35.71
C LYS A 550 19.63 34.46 35.89
N GLN A 551 20.12 34.47 37.13
CA GLN A 551 21.53 34.17 37.44
C GLN A 551 21.84 32.70 37.20
N LEU A 552 20.96 31.77 37.61
CA LEU A 552 21.10 30.34 37.37
C LEU A 552 21.11 30.01 35.86
N SER A 553 20.22 30.60 35.07
CA SER A 553 20.23 30.38 33.60
C SER A 553 21.47 30.95 32.92
N ALA A 554 21.96 32.11 33.38
CA ALA A 554 23.19 32.71 32.88
C ALA A 554 24.42 31.84 33.22
N GLU A 555 24.47 31.30 34.44
CA GLU A 555 25.57 30.44 34.89
C GLU A 555 25.56 29.08 34.16
N ILE A 556 24.40 28.46 33.99
CA ILE A 556 24.26 27.24 33.16
C ILE A 556 24.74 27.50 31.72
N ARG A 557 24.45 28.67 31.16
CA ARG A 557 24.87 29.01 29.78
C ARG A 557 26.35 29.34 29.68
N LYS A 558 26.90 30.02 30.68
CA LYS A 558 28.29 30.51 30.72
C LYS A 558 29.26 29.39 31.07
N THR A 559 28.93 28.60 32.08
CA THR A 559 29.83 27.65 32.75
C THR A 559 29.65 26.25 32.19
N LEU A 560 28.40 25.86 31.90
CA LEU A 560 28.06 24.53 31.40
C LEU A 560 27.72 24.48 29.89
N ARG A 561 27.73 25.63 29.18
CA ARG A 561 27.31 25.75 27.76
C ARG A 561 25.96 25.09 27.44
N GLY A 562 25.02 25.13 28.39
CA GLY A 562 23.70 24.51 28.29
C GLY A 562 23.50 23.25 29.14
N GLY A 563 24.59 22.69 29.70
CA GLY A 563 24.58 21.54 30.62
C GLY A 563 24.10 20.23 29.99
N ALA A 564 24.41 19.09 30.61
CA ALA A 564 23.97 17.81 30.07
C ALA A 564 23.71 16.76 31.16
N ILE A 565 22.51 16.20 31.18
CA ILE A 565 22.15 15.16 32.15
C ILE A 565 22.45 13.77 31.63
N ARG A 566 22.94 12.91 32.52
CA ARG A 566 23.06 11.47 32.31
C ARG A 566 22.46 10.74 33.50
N LEU A 567 21.55 9.81 33.24
CA LEU A 567 20.86 9.04 34.30
C LEU A 567 21.83 8.07 34.99
N GLU A 568 21.86 8.08 36.33
CA GLU A 568 22.66 7.14 37.13
C GLU A 568 22.12 5.70 36.95
N GLY A 569 23.04 4.80 36.60
CA GLY A 569 22.75 3.43 36.13
C GLY A 569 23.59 2.97 34.93
N ALA A 570 24.43 3.84 34.35
CA ALA A 570 25.30 3.54 33.21
C ALA A 570 26.55 2.70 33.60
N GLY A 571 26.35 1.45 34.02
CA GLY A 571 27.41 0.44 33.96
C GLY A 571 27.88 0.19 32.52
N SER A 572 29.14 -0.21 32.33
CA SER A 572 29.85 -0.33 31.04
C SER A 572 29.03 -1.01 29.93
N PRO A 573 28.95 -0.45 28.70
CA PRO A 573 27.93 -0.87 27.74
C PRO A 573 28.38 -2.03 26.85
N GLU A 574 27.71 -3.18 26.94
CA GLU A 574 27.45 -4.00 25.75
C GLU A 574 26.09 -3.60 25.14
N THR A 575 26.00 -2.38 24.58
CA THR A 575 24.84 -2.01 23.77
C THR A 575 24.90 -2.75 22.43
N TYR A 576 24.08 -3.78 22.27
CA TYR A 576 23.89 -4.50 21.01
C TYR A 576 23.40 -3.53 19.92
N GLY A 577 24.11 -3.47 18.79
CA GLY A 577 23.68 -2.67 17.64
C GLY A 577 22.32 -3.15 17.11
N LEU A 578 21.49 -2.25 16.60
CA LEU A 578 20.15 -2.56 16.08
C LEU A 578 20.20 -3.69 15.04
N LEU A 579 21.17 -3.64 14.13
CA LEU A 579 21.44 -4.73 13.19
C LEU A 579 21.94 -6.02 13.85
N ARG A 580 22.65 -5.98 14.98
CA ARG A 580 23.21 -7.17 15.64
C ARG A 580 22.19 -7.85 16.56
N GLY A 581 21.33 -7.07 17.24
CA GLY A 581 20.17 -7.55 17.99
C GLY A 581 19.04 -8.01 17.07
N PHE A 582 18.74 -7.26 16.01
CA PHE A 582 17.82 -7.69 14.96
C PHE A 582 18.38 -8.90 14.22
N ARG A 583 19.68 -8.98 13.93
CA ARG A 583 20.32 -10.19 13.34
C ARG A 583 20.40 -11.36 14.32
N GLY A 584 20.55 -11.15 15.62
CA GLY A 584 20.43 -12.23 16.61
C GLY A 584 19.01 -12.78 16.70
N TRP A 585 18.03 -11.88 16.76
CA TRP A 585 16.59 -12.19 16.74
C TRP A 585 16.16 -12.85 15.41
N ILE A 586 16.66 -12.36 14.27
CA ILE A 586 16.43 -12.88 12.93
C ILE A 586 17.17 -14.20 12.71
N VAL A 587 18.42 -14.40 13.16
CA VAL A 587 19.14 -15.67 12.92
C VAL A 587 18.48 -16.85 13.65
N GLU A 588 17.85 -16.62 14.81
CA GLU A 588 17.05 -17.63 15.51
C GLU A 588 15.62 -17.79 14.97
N ARG A 589 15.10 -16.82 14.22
CA ARG A 589 13.72 -16.78 13.70
C ARG A 589 13.63 -16.82 12.17
N VAL A 590 14.75 -16.87 11.45
CA VAL A 590 14.85 -16.70 9.99
C VAL A 590 13.99 -17.70 9.26
N TRP A 591 13.99 -18.96 9.71
CA TRP A 591 13.24 -20.02 9.07
C TRP A 591 11.73 -19.84 9.23
N TRP A 592 11.29 -19.27 10.35
CA TRP A 592 9.88 -18.96 10.60
C TRP A 592 9.43 -17.70 9.84
N ALA A 593 10.28 -16.66 9.82
CA ALA A 593 10.02 -15.42 9.10
C ALA A 593 10.04 -15.62 7.57
N VAL A 594 10.97 -16.43 7.06
CA VAL A 594 11.01 -16.86 5.66
C VAL A 594 9.78 -17.73 5.35
N GLY A 595 9.41 -18.65 6.23
CA GLY A 595 8.19 -19.44 6.07
C GLY A 595 6.93 -18.58 5.99
N PHE A 596 6.81 -17.58 6.85
CA PHE A 596 5.71 -16.60 6.83
C PHE A 596 5.73 -15.79 5.53
N ALA A 597 6.88 -15.20 5.17
CA ALA A 597 7.01 -14.39 3.97
C ALA A 597 6.69 -15.21 2.72
N VAL A 598 7.22 -16.42 2.58
CA VAL A 598 6.90 -17.32 1.46
C VAL A 598 5.42 -17.68 1.44
N SER A 599 4.82 -18.04 2.58
CA SER A 599 3.39 -18.41 2.64
C SER A 599 2.48 -17.23 2.31
N PHE A 600 2.80 -16.03 2.80
CA PHE A 600 2.05 -14.80 2.53
C PHE A 600 2.18 -14.38 1.06
N THR A 601 3.39 -14.49 0.50
CA THR A 601 3.63 -14.17 -0.92
C THR A 601 2.92 -15.18 -1.82
N LEU A 602 2.98 -16.48 -1.49
CA LEU A 602 2.26 -17.53 -2.22
C LEU A 602 0.74 -17.35 -2.13
N ALA A 603 0.20 -16.99 -0.96
CA ALA A 603 -1.22 -16.67 -0.79
C ALA A 603 -1.66 -15.51 -1.70
N PHE A 604 -0.81 -14.50 -1.83
CA PHE A 604 -1.05 -13.32 -2.69
C PHE A 604 -1.00 -13.67 -4.19
N PHE A 605 -0.02 -14.45 -4.64
CA PHE A 605 0.13 -14.79 -6.05
C PHE A 605 -0.81 -15.90 -6.54
N VAL A 606 -1.29 -16.77 -5.66
CA VAL A 606 -2.20 -17.87 -6.04
C VAL A 606 -3.61 -17.36 -6.37
N GLY A 607 -3.93 -16.10 -6.07
CA GLY A 607 -4.99 -15.30 -6.71
C GLY A 607 -6.35 -15.98 -6.88
N ASP A 608 -7.29 -15.65 -5.99
CA ASP A 608 -8.76 -15.80 -6.01
C ASP A 608 -9.47 -16.66 -7.09
N SER A 609 -8.92 -17.82 -7.47
CA SER A 609 -9.56 -18.61 -8.52
C SER A 609 -10.67 -19.49 -7.97
N ARG A 610 -10.55 -20.01 -6.73
CA ARG A 610 -11.53 -20.88 -6.02
C ARG A 610 -11.32 -20.97 -4.49
N GLY A 611 -10.92 -19.89 -3.81
CA GLY A 611 -10.71 -19.89 -2.34
C GLY A 611 -9.40 -20.54 -1.83
N SER A 612 -8.58 -21.10 -2.73
CA SER A 612 -7.26 -21.68 -2.41
C SER A 612 -6.25 -20.67 -1.85
N GLY A 613 -6.29 -19.41 -2.33
CA GLY A 613 -5.47 -18.32 -1.79
C GLY A 613 -5.84 -17.96 -0.34
N LEU A 614 -7.13 -18.02 0.01
CA LEU A 614 -7.63 -17.74 1.36
C LEU A 614 -7.16 -18.78 2.39
N TYR A 615 -7.05 -20.05 1.98
CA TYR A 615 -6.50 -21.11 2.85
C TYR A 615 -5.01 -20.88 3.18
N LEU A 616 -4.23 -20.34 2.25
CA LEU A 616 -2.81 -20.06 2.50
C LEU A 616 -2.60 -18.92 3.53
N PHE A 617 -3.58 -18.05 3.73
CA PHE A 617 -3.57 -17.08 4.84
C PHE A 617 -3.73 -17.73 6.21
N VAL A 618 -4.40 -18.89 6.31
CA VAL A 618 -4.47 -19.68 7.56
C VAL A 618 -3.07 -20.15 7.97
N MET A 619 -2.29 -20.62 7.00
CA MET A 619 -0.91 -21.04 7.20
C MET A 619 -0.01 -19.87 7.61
N ALA A 620 -0.14 -18.73 6.92
CA ALA A 620 0.60 -17.52 7.25
C ALA A 620 0.23 -17.00 8.65
N GLY A 621 -1.05 -16.99 9.01
CA GLY A 621 -1.55 -16.58 10.32
C GLY A 621 -1.03 -17.48 11.46
N ALA A 622 -1.00 -18.80 11.26
CA ALA A 622 -0.45 -19.73 12.25
C ALA A 622 1.06 -19.57 12.46
N LEU A 623 1.82 -19.37 11.38
CA LEU A 623 3.26 -19.08 11.44
C LEU A 623 3.53 -17.75 12.17
N PHE A 624 2.67 -16.77 11.92
CA PHE A 624 2.73 -15.47 12.56
C PHE A 624 2.47 -15.56 14.07
N LEU A 625 1.40 -16.26 14.47
CA LEU A 625 1.05 -16.52 15.87
C LEU A 625 2.19 -17.25 16.60
N ALA A 626 2.78 -18.26 15.97
CA ALA A 626 3.92 -18.99 16.51
C ALA A 626 5.14 -18.10 16.74
N MET A 627 5.45 -17.19 15.81
CA MET A 627 6.55 -16.24 15.96
C MET A 627 6.34 -15.23 17.10
N LEU A 628 5.08 -14.83 17.34
CA LEU A 628 4.74 -13.90 18.40
C LEU A 628 4.81 -14.55 19.79
N VAL A 629 4.16 -15.71 19.96
CA VAL A 629 3.95 -16.32 21.28
C VAL A 629 5.12 -17.19 21.71
N GLY A 630 5.71 -17.97 20.79
CA GLY A 630 6.69 -18.99 21.18
C GLY A 630 8.08 -18.43 21.48
N ARG A 631 8.55 -18.61 22.72
CA ARG A 631 9.90 -18.20 23.13
C ARG A 631 10.99 -19.19 22.67
N SER A 632 10.71 -20.49 22.68
CA SER A 632 11.62 -21.55 22.21
C SER A 632 11.16 -22.14 20.87
N THR A 633 12.07 -22.78 20.11
CA THR A 633 11.72 -23.47 18.85
C THR A 633 10.68 -24.58 19.06
N LYS A 634 10.72 -25.27 20.20
CA LYS A 634 9.75 -26.31 20.60
C LYS A 634 8.36 -25.69 20.89
N SER A 635 8.30 -24.57 21.62
CA SER A 635 7.06 -23.83 21.90
C SER A 635 6.42 -23.27 20.61
N ARG A 636 7.23 -22.72 19.69
CA ARG A 636 6.74 -22.23 18.38
C ARG A 636 6.08 -23.32 17.54
N ALA A 637 6.66 -24.52 17.50
CA ALA A 637 6.10 -25.64 16.76
C ALA A 637 4.72 -26.06 17.30
N ILE A 638 4.55 -26.06 18.62
CA ILE A 638 3.27 -26.37 19.27
C ILE A 638 2.23 -25.29 19.01
N VAL A 639 2.59 -24.01 19.16
CA VAL A 639 1.69 -22.88 18.87
C VAL A 639 1.30 -22.84 17.40
N PHE A 640 2.24 -23.12 16.49
CA PHE A 640 1.96 -23.22 15.06
C PHE A 640 0.97 -24.36 14.77
N LEU A 641 1.22 -25.56 15.30
CA LEU A 641 0.36 -26.73 15.08
C LEU A 641 -1.06 -26.46 15.60
N GLY A 642 -1.19 -25.94 16.81
CA GLY A 642 -2.47 -25.58 17.41
C GLY A 642 -3.20 -24.48 16.64
N GLY A 643 -2.49 -23.41 16.27
CA GLY A 643 -3.04 -22.31 15.48
C GLY A 643 -3.47 -22.73 14.07
N TYR A 644 -2.70 -23.61 13.43
CA TYR A 644 -3.01 -24.15 12.11
C TYR A 644 -4.23 -25.07 12.14
N ILE A 645 -4.33 -25.99 13.10
CA ILE A 645 -5.50 -26.87 13.26
C ILE A 645 -6.76 -26.05 13.53
N LEU A 646 -6.70 -25.09 14.46
CA LEU A 646 -7.84 -24.23 14.78
C LEU A 646 -8.26 -23.38 13.57
N GLY A 647 -7.30 -22.76 12.89
CA GLY A 647 -7.57 -21.95 11.70
C GLY A 647 -8.14 -22.78 10.54
N THR A 648 -7.72 -24.03 10.40
CA THR A 648 -8.23 -24.97 9.38
C THR A 648 -9.69 -25.31 9.66
N ILE A 649 -10.04 -25.59 10.94
CA ILE A 649 -11.42 -25.87 11.35
C ILE A 649 -12.33 -24.67 11.07
N ILE A 650 -11.90 -23.46 11.43
CA ILE A 650 -12.65 -22.21 11.19
C ILE A 650 -12.81 -21.95 9.69
N PHE A 651 -11.76 -22.17 8.90
CA PHE A 651 -11.82 -21.94 7.47
C PHE A 651 -12.84 -22.86 6.80
N PHE A 652 -12.79 -24.18 7.07
CA PHE A 652 -13.74 -25.11 6.47
C PHE A 652 -15.18 -24.94 6.97
N SER A 653 -15.39 -24.51 8.22
CA SER A 653 -16.74 -24.21 8.70
C SER A 653 -17.34 -22.99 8.03
N VAL A 654 -16.60 -21.88 7.95
CA VAL A 654 -17.06 -20.63 7.31
C VAL A 654 -17.20 -20.78 5.80
N TRP A 655 -16.19 -21.38 5.14
CA TRP A 655 -16.21 -21.61 3.69
C TRP A 655 -17.30 -22.60 3.28
N GLY A 656 -17.53 -23.64 4.08
CA GLY A 656 -18.64 -24.58 3.89
C GLY A 656 -20.02 -23.89 3.96
N SER A 657 -20.21 -22.97 4.91
CA SER A 657 -21.45 -22.18 5.02
C SER A 657 -21.65 -21.20 3.87
N LEU A 658 -20.57 -20.58 3.37
CA LEU A 658 -20.61 -19.68 2.22
C LEU A 658 -20.97 -20.41 0.92
N LEU A 659 -20.38 -21.59 0.69
CA LEU A 659 -20.71 -22.42 -0.48
C LEU A 659 -22.16 -22.92 -0.45
N ALA A 660 -22.68 -23.28 0.73
CA ALA A 660 -24.07 -23.70 0.90
C ALA A 660 -25.10 -22.58 0.70
N SER A 661 -24.67 -21.31 0.73
CA SER A 661 -25.54 -20.15 0.45
C SER A 661 -25.54 -19.74 -1.03
N TYR A 662 -24.59 -20.25 -1.82
CA TYR A 662 -24.45 -19.97 -3.26
C TYR A 662 -24.99 -21.11 -4.15
N SER A 663 -25.33 -22.27 -3.57
CA SER A 663 -26.11 -23.35 -4.19
C SER A 663 -27.58 -23.21 -3.85
#